data_AF-R6CU88-F1
#
_entry.id   AF-R6CU88-F1
#
_cell.length_a   1.000
_cell.length_b   1.000
_cell.length_c   1.000
_cell.angle_alpha   90.00
_cell.angle_beta   90.00
_cell.angle_gamma   90.00
#
_symmetry.space_group_name_H-M   'P 1'
#
loop_
_entity.id
_entity.type
_entity.pdbx_description
1 polymer ?
#
loop_
_entity_poly.entity_id
_entity_poly.type
_entity_poly.pdbx_seq_one_letter_code
_entity_poly.pdbx_strand_id
1 'polypeptide(L)'
;MNKRFLISIFTLSLMIIGLASCVNDNVTGGKPLPKGTEFDFGTTVDANLSRTYYDPTDVANPKATYWKIFWNYQDPLDQVYIYSPQAMTGRQQAAYTVHGVKDQHSATATKNSEIGIQLSDANTYDFYGMYPAQNVKANSGSGHSLSATMPIFQTASTTEIMNSETNVGNLETTADMNSALMIAKVSGFIPSTQNNAKVNLQFEPFATTLNVTVNGIEQSNFNYKVLITSIIIEADAPIAGDFTYNYETEAITFGENASNFIRIDTRFKDAAGHQIGVPMGPDSKLNVRAFMIPNPNVKSLKVKVVTSAAQTLTKTLNMTNFKKSQIHFAKLPKINASNLQFDYKIWLSQLDPNIYLSEISMPGSALTFSYKLSKDYQKTQTLDLTKQFENGIRVFQFHVNTVNQTSTYDGGSTSVGIALPDGTPMEKDGGGYWTIEDAINALNSEMKGLHKDEFCVVAISDWIAKPVTTAKMTTLYNRLKAVLNKAGEKGLVATNVSPNTTIADVKGKVIFKVQLNGSYTDAWPQLAGADVWMNIFKNDANTNVFYSPMPFGELPATDAGGLNASNLTGTMNFIYSEVAAPVQSIGGFSYKDGVKDCVTNVLAAYANNYSSSEHRNFSMTYLGGQGAKNFIGTKYYLPSQIAQDLNTIWLNYIRANTQNTTDDLRTKPWGWVMLNCVGTEPTTSWCIEAVIRHNADPVFKLQRRSEKARHSGDTQGTTNGGSIF
;
A
#
# COMPACT_ATOMS: atom_id res chain seq x y z
N MET A 1 35.54 -16.51 -56.06
CA MET A 1 34.73 -17.43 -55.23
C MET A 1 33.54 -16.68 -54.67
N ASN A 2 32.34 -17.18 -55.01
CA ASN A 2 30.97 -16.94 -54.50
C ASN A 2 30.62 -15.53 -53.95
N LYS A 3 30.04 -14.62 -54.76
CA LYS A 3 28.62 -14.48 -55.23
C LYS A 3 27.71 -13.92 -54.11
N ARG A 4 26.85 -12.89 -54.24
CA ARG A 4 26.26 -12.08 -55.36
C ARG A 4 25.49 -10.90 -54.69
N PHE A 5 25.53 -9.65 -55.18
CA PHE A 5 24.55 -8.98 -56.10
C PHE A 5 23.10 -8.93 -55.59
N LEU A 6 22.25 -7.92 -55.81
CA LEU A 6 22.31 -6.50 -56.23
C LEU A 6 20.87 -5.95 -55.97
N ILE A 7 20.77 -4.63 -55.92
CA ILE A 7 19.56 -3.80 -55.93
C ILE A 7 18.77 -3.97 -57.26
N SER A 8 17.42 -3.94 -57.24
CA SER A 8 16.52 -3.01 -57.97
C SER A 8 15.11 -3.55 -58.36
N ILE A 9 14.10 -2.69 -58.13
CA ILE A 9 12.90 -2.34 -58.95
C ILE A 9 11.80 -3.38 -59.24
N PHE A 10 10.52 -3.00 -59.06
CA PHE A 10 9.37 -3.24 -59.97
C PHE A 10 8.14 -2.43 -59.47
N THR A 11 7.92 -1.18 -59.90
CA THR A 11 7.02 -0.70 -60.98
C THR A 11 5.54 -1.15 -60.93
N LEU A 12 4.71 -0.13 -60.70
CA LEU A 12 3.30 0.11 -61.00
C LEU A 12 2.77 -0.61 -62.27
N SER A 13 1.59 -1.23 -62.17
CA SER A 13 0.73 -1.53 -63.33
C SER A 13 -0.75 -1.27 -63.02
N LEU A 14 -1.26 -0.19 -63.61
CA LEU A 14 -2.67 0.09 -63.85
C LEU A 14 -3.13 -0.74 -65.06
N MET A 15 -4.29 -1.40 -64.98
CA MET A 15 -5.05 -1.79 -66.17
C MET A 15 -6.55 -1.71 -65.90
N ILE A 16 -7.23 -0.92 -66.73
CA ILE A 16 -8.69 -0.83 -66.90
C ILE A 16 -9.00 -1.44 -68.28
N ILE A 17 -10.13 -2.16 -68.37
CA ILE A 17 -11.16 -2.29 -69.45
C ILE A 17 -11.95 -3.55 -69.02
N GLY A 18 -13.26 -3.62 -68.84
CA GLY A 18 -14.39 -2.86 -69.38
C GLY A 18 -15.35 -3.85 -70.06
N LEU A 19 -16.41 -4.28 -69.38
CA LEU A 19 -17.60 -4.86 -70.01
C LEU A 19 -18.85 -4.34 -69.29
N ALA A 20 -19.69 -3.66 -70.07
CA ALA A 20 -20.98 -3.14 -69.64
C ALA A 20 -22.04 -4.25 -69.64
N SER A 21 -22.86 -4.26 -68.59
CA SER A 21 -24.22 -4.81 -68.59
C SER A 21 -25.03 -3.90 -67.68
N CYS A 22 -26.05 -3.27 -68.25
CA CYS A 22 -27.04 -2.51 -67.50
C CYS A 22 -27.94 -3.48 -66.75
N VAL A 23 -27.99 -3.38 -65.43
CA VAL A 23 -29.26 -3.51 -64.71
C VAL A 23 -29.36 -2.31 -63.79
N ASN A 24 -30.44 -1.57 -64.01
CA ASN A 24 -30.78 -0.34 -63.35
C ASN A 24 -31.36 -0.69 -61.96
N ASP A 25 -30.49 -0.99 -60.99
CA ASP A 25 -30.91 -1.08 -59.60
C ASP A 25 -30.59 0.23 -58.90
N ASN A 26 -31.63 1.07 -58.83
CA ASN A 26 -31.76 2.13 -57.85
C ASN A 26 -31.72 1.50 -56.45
N VAL A 27 -30.52 1.21 -55.94
CA VAL A 27 -30.27 1.07 -54.51
C VAL A 27 -29.46 2.29 -54.12
N THR A 28 -30.13 3.27 -53.54
CA THR A 28 -29.51 4.27 -52.68
C THR A 28 -28.83 3.56 -51.51
N GLY A 29 -27.60 3.10 -51.74
CA GLY A 29 -26.74 2.43 -50.76
C GLY A 29 -25.37 2.17 -51.38
N GLY A 30 -24.29 2.68 -50.78
CA GLY A 30 -22.94 2.50 -51.30
C GLY A 30 -22.55 1.02 -51.46
N LYS A 31 -21.65 0.71 -52.40
CA LYS A 31 -21.09 -0.64 -52.57
C LYS A 31 -20.42 -1.14 -51.28
N PRO A 32 -20.46 -2.46 -50.98
CA PRO A 32 -19.73 -3.06 -49.86
C PRO A 32 -18.22 -2.81 -49.97
N LEU A 33 -17.55 -2.66 -48.84
CA LEU A 33 -16.09 -2.53 -48.76
C LEU A 33 -15.42 -3.92 -48.72
N PRO A 34 -14.18 -4.07 -49.21
CA PRO A 34 -13.49 -5.36 -49.20
C PRO A 34 -13.13 -5.81 -47.78
N LYS A 35 -13.11 -7.12 -47.55
CA LYS A 35 -12.60 -7.75 -46.32
C LYS A 35 -11.19 -7.25 -46.00
N GLY A 36 -10.91 -7.01 -44.71
CA GLY A 36 -9.63 -6.47 -44.27
C GLY A 36 -9.51 -4.95 -44.35
N THR A 37 -10.52 -4.24 -44.89
CA THR A 37 -10.60 -2.78 -44.74
C THR A 37 -10.62 -2.43 -43.26
N GLU A 38 -9.83 -1.43 -42.84
CA GLU A 38 -9.83 -0.94 -41.47
C GLU A 38 -11.00 0.01 -41.23
N PHE A 39 -11.63 -0.08 -40.06
CA PHE A 39 -12.58 0.93 -39.61
C PHE A 39 -11.84 2.21 -39.20
N ASP A 40 -12.44 3.35 -39.55
CA ASP A 40 -11.96 4.66 -39.17
C ASP A 40 -12.86 5.24 -38.08
N PHE A 41 -12.30 5.54 -36.91
CA PHE A 41 -13.02 6.14 -35.79
C PHE A 41 -12.84 7.67 -35.75
N GLY A 42 -12.39 8.28 -36.86
CA GLY A 42 -11.69 9.57 -36.92
C GLY A 42 -12.24 10.64 -37.87
N THR A 43 -13.56 10.84 -38.00
CA THR A 43 -14.09 12.17 -38.38
C THR A 43 -14.91 12.87 -37.30
N THR A 44 -15.45 12.11 -36.33
CA THR A 44 -16.16 12.63 -35.16
C THR A 44 -16.27 11.53 -34.10
N VAL A 45 -15.37 11.49 -33.12
CA VAL A 45 -15.72 10.95 -31.79
C VAL A 45 -16.53 12.04 -31.10
N ASP A 46 -17.83 12.11 -31.38
CA ASP A 46 -18.71 13.15 -30.86
C ASP A 46 -18.96 12.95 -29.37
N ALA A 47 -18.40 13.84 -28.54
CA ALA A 47 -18.64 13.84 -27.10
C ALA A 47 -19.74 14.82 -26.73
N ASN A 48 -20.98 14.62 -27.17
CA ASN A 48 -22.08 15.46 -26.68
C ASN A 48 -22.19 15.44 -25.13
N LEU A 49 -21.52 14.49 -24.44
CA LEU A 49 -21.53 14.33 -22.97
C LEU A 49 -20.24 13.76 -22.33
N SER A 50 -19.15 13.51 -23.06
CA SER A 50 -17.94 12.85 -22.52
C SER A 50 -16.81 13.86 -22.31
N ARG A 51 -15.90 13.61 -21.34
CA ARG A 51 -14.41 13.66 -21.40
C ARG A 51 -13.53 14.06 -20.10
N THR A 52 -12.26 13.70 -20.02
CA THR A 52 -11.31 13.72 -18.85
C THR A 52 -10.93 15.01 -18.09
N TYR A 53 -11.65 16.13 -18.14
CA TYR A 53 -11.59 17.19 -17.11
C TYR A 53 -12.92 17.93 -17.04
N TYR A 54 -13.31 18.47 -15.88
CA TYR A 54 -14.64 19.09 -15.75
C TYR A 54 -14.71 20.51 -16.31
N ASP A 55 -15.89 20.91 -16.81
CA ASP A 55 -16.22 22.33 -17.07
C ASP A 55 -16.10 23.12 -15.75
N PRO A 56 -15.21 24.13 -15.66
CA PRO A 56 -15.05 24.93 -14.45
C PRO A 56 -16.34 25.60 -13.96
N THR A 57 -17.27 25.90 -14.87
CA THR A 57 -18.56 26.52 -14.53
C THR A 57 -19.53 25.54 -13.86
N ASP A 58 -19.49 24.27 -14.26
CA ASP A 58 -20.28 23.19 -13.67
C ASP A 58 -19.70 22.75 -12.31
N VAL A 59 -18.36 22.76 -12.19
CA VAL A 59 -17.65 22.47 -10.92
C VAL A 59 -18.04 23.46 -9.82
N ALA A 60 -18.18 24.74 -10.17
CA ALA A 60 -18.58 25.79 -9.24
C ALA A 60 -20.07 25.74 -8.88
N ASN A 61 -20.88 24.90 -9.54
CA ASN A 61 -22.32 24.82 -9.32
C ASN A 61 -22.70 23.65 -8.37
N PRO A 62 -23.04 23.92 -7.10
CA PRO A 62 -23.41 22.87 -6.14
C PRO A 62 -24.77 22.22 -6.43
N LYS A 63 -25.53 22.72 -7.43
CA LYS A 63 -26.80 22.15 -7.89
C LYS A 63 -26.65 21.34 -9.18
N ALA A 64 -25.43 21.22 -9.71
CA ALA A 64 -25.19 20.42 -10.91
C ALA A 64 -25.58 18.96 -10.67
N THR A 65 -26.46 18.43 -11.52
CA THR A 65 -26.86 17.02 -11.51
C THR A 65 -26.06 16.20 -12.52
N TYR A 66 -25.36 16.87 -13.42
CA TYR A 66 -24.39 16.36 -14.38
C TYR A 66 -23.26 17.39 -14.51
N TRP A 67 -22.05 16.94 -14.81
CA TRP A 67 -20.94 17.80 -15.16
C TRP A 67 -20.54 17.52 -16.60
N LYS A 68 -20.25 18.57 -17.38
CA LYS A 68 -19.60 18.41 -18.68
C LYS A 68 -18.14 18.02 -18.47
N ILE A 69 -17.69 17.04 -19.23
CA ILE A 69 -16.42 16.31 -19.09
C ILE A 69 -15.69 16.72 -20.44
N PHE A 70 -14.39 17.14 -20.47
CA PHE A 70 -13.56 17.57 -21.66
C PHE A 70 -12.28 16.72 -22.04
N TRP A 71 -12.00 16.39 -23.34
CA TRP A 71 -10.97 15.41 -23.81
C TRP A 71 -9.68 16.12 -23.55
N ASN A 72 -8.75 15.40 -22.93
CA ASN A 72 -7.46 15.97 -22.67
C ASN A 72 -6.82 16.37 -24.01
N TYR A 73 -6.31 17.60 -24.04
CA TYR A 73 -5.68 18.21 -25.21
C TYR A 73 -4.20 18.46 -24.96
N GLN A 74 -3.70 18.13 -23.76
CA GLN A 74 -2.30 18.25 -23.37
C GLN A 74 -1.74 16.87 -23.10
N ASP A 75 -0.47 16.64 -23.43
CA ASP A 75 0.15 15.34 -23.16
C ASP A 75 0.18 15.01 -21.65
N PRO A 76 -0.08 13.74 -21.27
CA PRO A 76 -0.43 12.63 -22.15
C PRO A 76 -1.89 12.71 -22.64
N LEU A 77 -2.09 12.49 -23.94
CA LEU A 77 -3.42 12.43 -24.55
C LEU A 77 -4.23 11.21 -24.09
N ASP A 78 -5.56 11.34 -24.15
CA ASP A 78 -6.47 10.28 -23.74
C ASP A 78 -6.45 9.09 -24.71
N GLN A 79 -6.67 7.89 -24.17
CA GLN A 79 -6.74 6.67 -24.97
C GLN A 79 -8.03 5.91 -24.70
N VAL A 80 -8.65 5.40 -25.76
CA VAL A 80 -9.88 4.58 -25.70
C VAL A 80 -9.63 3.19 -26.26
N TYR A 81 -10.33 2.20 -25.71
CA TYR A 81 -10.32 0.84 -26.22
C TYR A 81 -11.62 0.57 -26.97
N ILE A 82 -11.52 0.01 -28.18
CA ILE A 82 -12.69 -0.28 -29.02
C ILE A 82 -12.67 -1.77 -29.36
N TYR A 83 -13.85 -2.40 -29.38
CA TYR A 83 -14.08 -3.79 -29.72
C TYR A 83 -15.31 -3.96 -30.61
N SER A 84 -15.23 -4.89 -31.56
CA SER A 84 -16.33 -5.34 -32.40
C SER A 84 -16.35 -6.87 -32.50
N PRO A 85 -17.43 -7.56 -32.05
CA PRO A 85 -17.49 -9.03 -32.10
C PRO A 85 -17.49 -9.58 -33.52
N GLN A 86 -18.03 -8.83 -34.49
CA GLN A 86 -18.15 -9.26 -35.88
C GLN A 86 -16.89 -8.98 -36.70
N ALA A 87 -15.91 -8.24 -36.17
CA ALA A 87 -14.67 -7.95 -36.89
C ALA A 87 -13.80 -9.20 -37.11
N MET A 88 -12.80 -9.08 -37.98
CA MET A 88 -11.93 -10.18 -38.36
C MET A 88 -11.22 -10.79 -37.14
N THR A 89 -11.13 -12.12 -37.08
CA THR A 89 -10.45 -12.84 -35.99
C THR A 89 -9.00 -12.38 -35.84
N GLY A 90 -8.61 -12.04 -34.61
CA GLY A 90 -7.31 -11.45 -34.29
C GLY A 90 -7.23 -9.93 -34.52
N ARG A 91 -8.30 -9.31 -35.02
CA ARG A 91 -8.43 -7.89 -35.35
C ARG A 91 -9.73 -7.28 -34.82
N GLN A 92 -10.32 -7.88 -33.78
CA GLN A 92 -11.61 -7.44 -33.25
C GLN A 92 -11.53 -6.19 -32.37
N GLN A 93 -10.33 -5.76 -31.98
CA GLN A 93 -10.16 -4.78 -30.92
C GLN A 93 -8.82 -4.06 -31.08
N ALA A 94 -8.79 -2.79 -30.69
CA ALA A 94 -7.58 -1.98 -30.67
C ALA A 94 -7.75 -0.77 -29.72
N ALA A 95 -6.61 -0.21 -29.30
CA ALA A 95 -6.56 1.06 -28.59
C ALA A 95 -6.31 2.23 -29.56
N TYR A 96 -6.92 3.37 -29.28
CA TYR A 96 -6.84 4.59 -30.08
C TYR A 96 -6.53 5.79 -29.18
N THR A 97 -5.62 6.65 -29.61
CA THR A 97 -5.32 7.94 -28.98
C THR A 97 -6.30 8.99 -29.50
N VAL A 98 -6.93 9.72 -28.58
CA VAL A 98 -7.91 10.76 -28.87
C VAL A 98 -7.21 12.11 -28.88
N HIS A 99 -7.35 12.84 -29.98
CA HIS A 99 -6.76 14.16 -30.19
C HIS A 99 -7.76 15.23 -29.80
N GLY A 100 -7.90 15.45 -28.49
CA GLY A 100 -8.77 16.46 -27.92
C GLY A 100 -8.39 17.88 -28.32
N VAL A 101 -9.40 18.73 -28.51
CA VAL A 101 -9.23 20.19 -28.63
C VAL A 101 -9.87 20.85 -27.43
N LYS A 102 -9.23 21.88 -26.89
CA LYS A 102 -9.72 22.65 -25.75
C LYS A 102 -11.15 23.15 -26.01
N ASP A 103 -12.02 22.99 -25.01
CA ASP A 103 -13.43 23.43 -25.01
C ASP A 103 -14.32 22.87 -26.14
N GLN A 104 -13.82 21.96 -26.98
CA GLN A 104 -14.62 21.25 -27.97
C GLN A 104 -15.25 20.00 -27.36
N HIS A 105 -16.20 19.37 -28.04
CA HIS A 105 -16.78 18.10 -27.58
C HIS A 105 -16.23 16.96 -28.43
N SER A 106 -16.26 17.11 -29.75
CA SER A 106 -15.69 16.13 -30.66
C SER A 106 -14.15 16.10 -30.65
N ALA A 107 -13.61 14.96 -31.04
CA ALA A 107 -12.18 14.78 -31.29
C ALA A 107 -11.97 13.72 -32.38
N THR A 108 -10.82 13.76 -33.04
CA THR A 108 -10.36 12.67 -33.92
C THR A 108 -9.58 11.65 -33.12
N ALA A 109 -9.61 10.38 -33.53
CA ALA A 109 -8.83 9.33 -32.88
C ALA A 109 -7.91 8.63 -33.88
N THR A 110 -6.70 8.28 -33.44
CA THR A 110 -5.72 7.53 -34.24
C THR A 110 -5.35 6.23 -33.54
N LYS A 111 -5.23 5.13 -34.29
CA LYS A 111 -4.81 3.83 -33.74
C LYS A 111 -3.43 3.91 -33.10
N ASN A 112 -3.24 3.19 -31.99
CA ASN A 112 -1.97 3.11 -31.29
C ASN A 112 -1.02 2.06 -31.89
N SER A 113 -1.56 1.11 -32.66
CA SER A 113 -0.81 0.04 -33.33
C SER A 113 -0.83 0.23 -34.85
N GLU A 114 0.08 -0.46 -35.55
CA GLU A 114 0.10 -0.48 -37.02
C GLU A 114 -1.23 -0.96 -37.62
N ILE A 115 -1.94 -1.84 -36.90
CA ILE A 115 -3.16 -2.49 -37.36
C ILE A 115 -4.33 -2.16 -36.44
N GLY A 116 -5.43 -1.70 -37.03
CA GLY A 116 -6.69 -1.39 -36.34
C GLY A 116 -7.73 -2.51 -36.40
N ILE A 117 -8.99 -2.16 -36.15
CA ILE A 117 -10.13 -3.09 -36.25
C ILE A 117 -10.48 -3.27 -37.73
N GLN A 118 -10.68 -4.51 -38.18
CA GLN A 118 -10.85 -4.82 -39.61
C GLN A 118 -12.16 -5.53 -39.93
N LEU A 119 -12.71 -5.22 -41.11
CA LEU A 119 -13.90 -5.87 -41.67
C LEU A 119 -13.66 -7.37 -41.87
N SER A 120 -14.66 -8.16 -41.49
CA SER A 120 -14.78 -9.58 -41.79
C SER A 120 -15.75 -9.79 -42.98
N ASP A 121 -16.35 -10.98 -43.07
CA ASP A 121 -17.43 -11.29 -44.02
C ASP A 121 -18.83 -10.93 -43.49
N ALA A 122 -18.92 -10.25 -42.33
CA ALA A 122 -20.18 -9.81 -41.74
C ALA A 122 -20.77 -8.58 -42.46
N ASN A 123 -22.11 -8.51 -42.50
CA ASN A 123 -22.86 -7.40 -43.11
C ASN A 123 -23.07 -6.21 -42.14
N THR A 124 -23.17 -6.50 -40.85
CA THR A 124 -23.43 -5.53 -39.78
C THR A 124 -22.41 -5.70 -38.66
N TYR A 125 -22.02 -4.59 -38.05
CA TYR A 125 -21.02 -4.54 -36.99
C TYR A 125 -21.55 -3.78 -35.79
N ASP A 126 -21.35 -4.33 -34.61
CA ASP A 126 -21.52 -3.62 -33.36
C ASP A 126 -20.16 -3.15 -32.87
N PHE A 127 -20.10 -1.97 -32.26
CA PHE A 127 -18.91 -1.41 -31.66
C PHE A 127 -19.16 -1.06 -30.21
N TYR A 128 -18.23 -1.47 -29.35
CA TYR A 128 -18.21 -1.18 -27.92
C TYR A 128 -16.91 -0.48 -27.58
N GLY A 129 -17.01 0.71 -27.00
CA GLY A 129 -15.87 1.52 -26.59
C GLY A 129 -15.82 1.69 -25.08
N MET A 130 -14.61 1.72 -24.51
CA MET A 130 -14.42 2.09 -23.10
C MET A 130 -13.18 2.97 -22.92
N TYR A 131 -13.30 3.96 -22.04
CA TYR A 131 -12.22 4.84 -21.61
C TYR A 131 -11.95 4.65 -20.10
N PRO A 132 -10.69 4.77 -19.64
CA PRO A 132 -9.48 4.82 -20.47
C PRO A 132 -9.08 3.42 -20.93
N ALA A 133 -8.36 3.35 -22.05
CA ALA A 133 -7.89 2.09 -22.61
C ALA A 133 -7.06 1.27 -21.61
N GLN A 134 -6.24 1.93 -20.80
CA GLN A 134 -5.38 1.28 -19.81
C GLN A 134 -6.13 0.52 -18.71
N ASN A 135 -7.40 0.87 -18.46
CA ASN A 135 -8.22 0.19 -17.47
C ASN A 135 -8.94 -1.03 -18.07
N VAL A 136 -8.93 -1.19 -19.40
CA VAL A 136 -9.59 -2.30 -20.09
C VAL A 136 -8.66 -3.49 -20.14
N LYS A 137 -9.15 -4.66 -19.73
CA LYS A 137 -8.39 -5.91 -19.85
C LYS A 137 -8.25 -6.25 -21.33
N ALA A 138 -7.01 -6.29 -21.83
CA ALA A 138 -6.74 -6.67 -23.21
C ALA A 138 -7.34 -8.03 -23.56
N ASN A 139 -7.90 -8.17 -24.76
CA ASN A 139 -8.56 -9.41 -25.22
C ASN A 139 -9.78 -9.84 -24.39
N SER A 140 -10.40 -8.93 -23.64
CA SER A 140 -11.59 -9.25 -22.84
C SER A 140 -12.92 -9.17 -23.60
N GLY A 141 -12.90 -8.73 -24.86
CA GLY A 141 -14.11 -8.64 -25.70
C GLY A 141 -14.75 -10.01 -25.89
N SER A 142 -16.00 -10.16 -25.49
CA SER A 142 -16.78 -11.39 -25.68
C SER A 142 -18.26 -11.07 -25.84
N GLY A 143 -18.85 -11.49 -26.96
CA GLY A 143 -20.23 -11.13 -27.33
C GLY A 143 -20.43 -9.62 -27.25
N HIS A 144 -21.35 -9.17 -26.39
CA HIS A 144 -21.69 -7.76 -26.17
C HIS A 144 -21.01 -7.17 -24.91
N SER A 145 -19.86 -7.70 -24.48
CA SER A 145 -19.24 -7.32 -23.20
C SER A 145 -17.75 -6.96 -23.33
N LEU A 146 -17.29 -6.07 -22.44
CA LEU A 146 -15.87 -5.76 -22.19
C LEU A 146 -15.58 -5.85 -20.69
N SER A 147 -14.36 -6.24 -20.34
CA SER A 147 -13.90 -6.26 -18.94
C SER A 147 -12.86 -5.18 -18.68
N ALA A 148 -12.96 -4.55 -17.51
CA ALA A 148 -12.10 -3.47 -17.08
C ALA A 148 -11.92 -3.46 -15.56
N THR A 149 -11.06 -2.57 -15.06
CA THR A 149 -10.77 -2.41 -13.64
C THR A 149 -10.96 -0.95 -13.24
N MET A 150 -11.73 -0.69 -12.19
CA MET A 150 -11.75 0.62 -11.53
C MET A 150 -10.67 0.66 -10.44
N PRO A 151 -9.72 1.62 -10.46
CA PRO A 151 -8.68 1.70 -9.44
C PRO A 151 -9.26 1.86 -8.02
N ILE A 152 -8.80 1.03 -7.09
CA ILE A 152 -9.09 1.16 -5.65
C ILE A 152 -8.24 2.26 -4.99
N PHE A 153 -7.17 2.70 -5.66
CA PHE A 153 -6.36 3.85 -5.27
C PHE A 153 -6.50 4.90 -6.35
N GLN A 154 -7.05 6.04 -5.98
CA GLN A 154 -7.21 7.19 -6.85
C GLN A 154 -6.35 8.33 -6.30
N THR A 155 -6.00 9.26 -7.16
CA THR A 155 -5.21 10.43 -6.76
C THR A 155 -6.05 11.69 -6.86
N ALA A 156 -5.73 12.64 -5.99
CA ALA A 156 -6.11 14.03 -6.16
C ALA A 156 -4.85 14.82 -6.53
N SER A 157 -5.00 15.96 -7.20
CA SER A 157 -3.88 16.86 -7.49
C SER A 157 -4.27 18.31 -7.28
N THR A 158 -3.26 19.16 -7.05
CA THR A 158 -3.42 20.60 -6.89
C THR A 158 -2.14 21.30 -7.36
N THR A 159 -2.27 22.58 -7.71
CA THR A 159 -1.13 23.48 -7.99
C THR A 159 -0.71 24.27 -6.75
N GLU A 160 -1.50 24.25 -5.67
CA GLU A 160 -1.10 24.85 -4.39
C GLU A 160 0.04 24.06 -3.75
N ILE A 161 1.07 24.78 -3.30
CA ILE A 161 2.15 24.22 -2.50
C ILE A 161 1.73 24.21 -1.04
N MET A 162 1.74 23.02 -0.43
CA MET A 162 1.32 22.88 0.96
C MET A 162 2.38 23.45 1.93
N ASN A 163 1.91 23.93 3.07
CA ASN A 163 2.76 24.34 4.17
C ASN A 163 2.14 23.83 5.48
N SER A 164 2.83 22.95 6.21
CA SER A 164 2.30 22.38 7.45
C SER A 164 1.91 23.43 8.49
N GLU A 165 2.48 24.64 8.45
CA GLU A 165 2.18 25.70 9.41
C GLU A 165 1.10 26.68 8.94
N THR A 166 0.62 26.56 7.70
CA THR A 166 -0.40 27.46 7.14
C THR A 166 -1.60 26.68 6.65
N ASN A 167 -2.76 26.97 7.24
CA ASN A 167 -4.03 26.33 6.87
C ASN A 167 -4.49 26.77 5.49
N VAL A 168 -5.10 25.84 4.74
CA VAL A 168 -5.71 26.17 3.44
C VAL A 168 -6.98 27.00 3.61
N GLY A 169 -7.32 27.82 2.63
CA GLY A 169 -8.61 28.52 2.56
C GLY A 169 -9.70 27.59 1.99
N ASN A 170 -9.90 27.62 0.67
CA ASN A 170 -10.73 26.67 -0.04
C ASN A 170 -9.89 25.95 -1.09
N LEU A 171 -9.53 24.69 -0.81
CA LEU A 171 -8.74 23.87 -1.70
C LEU A 171 -9.67 22.98 -2.54
N GLU A 172 -9.80 23.33 -3.83
CA GLU A 172 -10.40 22.48 -4.85
C GLU A 172 -9.32 21.60 -5.47
N THR A 173 -9.47 20.29 -5.36
CA THR A 173 -8.53 19.35 -6.01
C THR A 173 -9.02 18.93 -7.39
N THR A 174 -8.09 18.61 -8.27
CA THR A 174 -8.34 17.92 -9.54
C THR A 174 -8.35 16.42 -9.30
N ALA A 175 -9.39 15.73 -9.78
CA ALA A 175 -9.53 14.28 -9.63
C ALA A 175 -8.60 13.52 -10.59
N ASP A 176 -8.32 12.25 -10.30
CA ASP A 176 -7.68 11.36 -11.27
C ASP A 176 -8.66 10.97 -12.38
N MET A 177 -8.48 11.62 -13.53
CA MET A 177 -9.38 11.47 -14.66
C MET A 177 -9.16 10.17 -15.44
N ASN A 178 -8.11 9.40 -15.10
CA ASN A 178 -7.99 8.00 -15.52
C ASN A 178 -8.99 7.07 -14.80
N SER A 179 -9.62 7.54 -13.73
CA SER A 179 -10.69 6.80 -13.06
C SER A 179 -12.09 7.20 -13.57
N ALA A 180 -12.18 8.22 -14.42
CA ALA A 180 -13.44 8.70 -15.00
C ALA A 180 -13.95 7.79 -16.13
N LEU A 181 -14.32 6.55 -15.82
CA LEU A 181 -14.71 5.57 -16.83
C LEU A 181 -15.85 6.08 -17.71
N MET A 182 -15.71 5.89 -19.03
CA MET A 182 -16.74 6.20 -20.02
C MET A 182 -16.96 5.01 -20.94
N ILE A 183 -18.16 4.89 -21.50
CA ILE A 183 -18.53 3.82 -22.43
C ILE A 183 -19.10 4.40 -23.72
N ALA A 184 -18.99 3.67 -24.83
CA ALA A 184 -19.62 3.99 -26.11
C ALA A 184 -20.23 2.74 -26.73
N LYS A 185 -21.35 2.90 -27.44
CA LYS A 185 -22.01 1.82 -28.18
C LYS A 185 -22.52 2.32 -29.53
N VAL A 186 -22.22 1.55 -30.58
CA VAL A 186 -22.89 1.66 -31.89
C VAL A 186 -23.35 0.27 -32.27
N SER A 187 -24.62 0.13 -32.69
CA SER A 187 -25.18 -1.16 -33.08
C SER A 187 -25.63 -1.17 -34.54
N GLY A 188 -25.43 -2.30 -35.21
CA GLY A 188 -25.90 -2.51 -36.58
C GLY A 188 -25.24 -1.62 -37.64
N PHE A 189 -23.98 -1.22 -37.45
CA PHE A 189 -23.26 -0.40 -38.43
C PHE A 189 -23.02 -1.18 -39.73
N ILE A 190 -23.37 -0.57 -40.86
CA ILE A 190 -23.18 -1.15 -42.21
C ILE A 190 -22.06 -0.39 -42.92
N PRO A 191 -20.86 -0.98 -43.10
CA PRO A 191 -19.78 -0.33 -43.82
C PRO A 191 -20.10 -0.24 -45.32
N SER A 192 -19.80 0.90 -45.94
CA SER A 192 -20.00 1.11 -47.37
C SER A 192 -19.00 2.11 -47.94
N THR A 193 -18.88 2.13 -49.27
CA THR A 193 -18.10 3.16 -49.98
C THR A 193 -18.55 4.59 -49.71
N GLN A 194 -19.79 4.83 -49.28
CA GLN A 194 -20.29 6.18 -48.95
C GLN A 194 -19.81 6.67 -47.59
N ASN A 195 -19.76 5.78 -46.58
CA ASN A 195 -19.25 6.12 -45.26
C ASN A 195 -17.76 5.82 -45.09
N ASN A 196 -17.13 5.12 -46.03
CA ASN A 196 -15.71 4.77 -46.02
C ASN A 196 -15.28 4.11 -44.69
N ALA A 197 -16.11 3.23 -44.14
CA ALA A 197 -15.93 2.58 -42.84
C ALA A 197 -15.75 3.55 -41.66
N LYS A 198 -16.23 4.80 -41.77
CA LYS A 198 -16.19 5.79 -40.71
C LYS A 198 -17.29 5.52 -39.68
N VAL A 199 -16.88 5.29 -38.45
CA VAL A 199 -17.74 5.01 -37.30
C VAL A 199 -17.65 6.16 -36.31
N ASN A 200 -18.77 6.82 -36.04
CA ASN A 200 -18.85 7.83 -34.99
C ASN A 200 -19.19 7.15 -33.66
N LEU A 201 -18.27 7.20 -32.70
CA LEU A 201 -18.51 6.71 -31.34
C LEU A 201 -18.83 7.87 -30.41
N GLN A 202 -19.96 7.77 -29.71
CA GLN A 202 -20.35 8.72 -28.66
C GLN A 202 -20.03 8.10 -27.31
N PHE A 203 -19.01 8.65 -26.65
CA PHE A 203 -18.68 8.26 -25.28
C PHE A 203 -19.60 8.99 -24.30
N GLU A 204 -20.07 8.27 -23.29
CA GLU A 204 -20.86 8.80 -22.18
C GLU A 204 -20.26 8.37 -20.83
N PRO A 205 -20.36 9.20 -19.79
CA PRO A 205 -19.84 8.87 -18.47
C PRO A 205 -20.48 7.58 -17.94
N PHE A 206 -19.66 6.58 -17.60
CA PHE A 206 -20.12 5.34 -16.99
C PHE A 206 -20.04 5.43 -15.46
N ALA A 207 -18.89 5.88 -14.94
CA ALA A 207 -18.66 5.94 -13.50
C ALA A 207 -19.66 6.88 -12.81
N THR A 208 -20.06 6.50 -11.59
CA THR A 208 -20.71 7.43 -10.67
C THR A 208 -19.64 8.18 -9.86
N THR A 209 -19.89 9.44 -9.53
CA THR A 209 -18.91 10.31 -8.88
C THR A 209 -19.36 10.66 -7.46
N LEU A 210 -18.44 10.60 -6.49
CA LEU A 210 -18.63 11.17 -5.16
C LEU A 210 -17.80 12.45 -5.03
N ASN A 211 -18.46 13.58 -4.82
CA ASN A 211 -17.83 14.83 -4.46
C ASN A 211 -17.88 15.02 -2.94
N VAL A 212 -16.72 14.96 -2.30
CA VAL A 212 -16.54 15.03 -0.86
C VAL A 212 -16.06 16.43 -0.48
N THR A 213 -16.87 17.14 0.31
CA THR A 213 -16.46 18.38 0.97
C THR A 213 -16.10 18.09 2.42
N VAL A 214 -14.80 18.19 2.73
CA VAL A 214 -14.28 18.16 4.10
C VAL A 214 -14.26 19.60 4.63
N ASN A 215 -15.03 19.86 5.68
CA ASN A 215 -15.01 21.15 6.36
C ASN A 215 -13.85 21.20 7.36
N GLY A 216 -13.39 22.42 7.63
CA GLY A 216 -12.36 22.71 8.63
C GLY A 216 -12.72 22.30 10.05
N ILE A 217 -11.78 22.55 10.95
CA ILE A 217 -11.92 22.20 12.36
C ILE A 217 -12.96 23.07 13.08
N GLU A 218 -13.50 22.58 14.19
CA GLU A 218 -14.29 23.40 15.11
C GLU A 218 -13.45 24.53 15.69
N GLN A 219 -14.05 25.72 15.86
CA GLN A 219 -13.33 26.89 16.38
C GLN A 219 -12.73 26.64 17.77
N SER A 220 -13.42 25.87 18.60
CA SER A 220 -12.97 25.42 19.93
C SER A 220 -11.74 24.50 19.88
N ASN A 221 -11.35 24.01 18.71
CA ASN A 221 -10.25 23.09 18.50
C ASN A 221 -9.09 23.71 17.70
N PHE A 222 -9.02 25.03 17.58
CA PHE A 222 -8.02 25.72 16.75
C PHE A 222 -6.55 25.42 17.10
N ASN A 223 -6.28 24.97 18.33
CA ASN A 223 -4.94 24.57 18.78
C ASN A 223 -4.49 23.19 18.27
N TYR A 224 -5.42 22.38 17.75
CA TYR A 224 -5.09 21.08 17.20
C TYR A 224 -4.67 21.23 15.74
N LYS A 225 -3.47 20.76 15.44
CA LYS A 225 -2.98 20.69 14.07
C LYS A 225 -3.56 19.45 13.39
N VAL A 226 -4.34 19.65 12.35
CA VAL A 226 -4.99 18.58 11.59
C VAL A 226 -4.48 18.62 10.15
N LEU A 227 -3.79 17.56 9.73
CA LEU A 227 -3.31 17.37 8.37
C LEU A 227 -4.07 16.19 7.74
N ILE A 228 -4.84 16.42 6.66
CA ILE A 228 -5.59 15.35 5.98
C ILE A 228 -4.70 14.65 4.96
N THR A 229 -4.49 13.35 5.15
CA THR A 229 -3.61 12.54 4.30
C THR A 229 -4.35 11.66 3.32
N SER A 230 -5.60 11.29 3.62
CA SER A 230 -6.42 10.56 2.65
C SER A 230 -7.92 10.63 2.94
N ILE A 231 -8.70 10.28 1.92
CA ILE A 231 -10.13 9.99 2.01
C ILE A 231 -10.34 8.52 1.66
N ILE A 232 -10.99 7.75 2.52
CA ILE A 232 -11.36 6.36 2.27
C ILE A 232 -12.89 6.28 2.14
N ILE A 233 -13.35 5.66 1.06
CA ILE A 233 -14.76 5.40 0.80
C ILE A 233 -14.95 3.89 0.92
N GLU A 234 -15.85 3.45 1.79
CA GLU A 234 -16.25 2.05 1.94
C GLU A 234 -17.73 1.89 1.61
N ALA A 235 -18.10 0.80 0.95
CA ALA A 235 -19.46 0.50 0.53
C ALA A 235 -19.91 -0.88 1.04
N ASP A 236 -21.22 -1.13 1.01
CA ASP A 236 -21.82 -2.43 1.31
C ASP A 236 -21.83 -3.41 0.13
N ALA A 237 -21.44 -2.94 -1.07
CA ALA A 237 -21.23 -3.74 -2.26
C ALA A 237 -20.06 -3.17 -3.09
N PRO A 238 -19.53 -3.92 -4.08
CA PRO A 238 -18.36 -3.46 -4.83
C PRO A 238 -18.57 -2.14 -5.56
N ILE A 239 -17.59 -1.23 -5.41
CA ILE A 239 -17.53 0.10 -6.03
C ILE A 239 -16.24 0.32 -6.83
N ALA A 240 -15.28 -0.61 -6.75
CA ALA A 240 -14.03 -0.61 -7.50
C ALA A 240 -13.53 -2.04 -7.77
N GLY A 241 -12.38 -2.18 -8.42
CA GLY A 241 -11.81 -3.46 -8.81
C GLY A 241 -12.27 -3.96 -10.17
N ASP A 242 -12.07 -5.26 -10.42
CA ASP A 242 -12.33 -5.89 -11.72
C ASP A 242 -13.84 -6.06 -11.96
N PHE A 243 -14.29 -5.73 -13.17
CA PHE A 243 -15.67 -5.93 -13.59
C PHE A 243 -15.78 -6.19 -15.10
N THR A 244 -16.88 -6.82 -15.51
CA THR A 244 -17.32 -6.99 -16.89
C THR A 244 -18.64 -6.26 -17.06
N TYR A 245 -18.73 -5.42 -18.09
CA TYR A 245 -19.95 -4.70 -18.43
C TYR A 245 -20.53 -5.23 -19.74
N ASN A 246 -21.81 -5.57 -19.72
CA ASN A 246 -22.57 -6.01 -20.89
C ASN A 246 -23.37 -4.81 -21.47
N TYR A 247 -23.09 -4.44 -22.71
CA TYR A 247 -23.64 -3.25 -23.37
C TYR A 247 -25.08 -3.42 -23.87
N GLU A 248 -25.64 -4.63 -23.82
CA GLU A 248 -27.02 -4.91 -24.24
C GLU A 248 -27.96 -4.96 -23.04
N THR A 249 -27.60 -5.72 -22.01
CA THR A 249 -28.39 -5.91 -20.79
C THR A 249 -28.08 -4.87 -19.70
N GLU A 250 -27.00 -4.11 -19.89
CA GLU A 250 -26.43 -3.19 -18.89
C GLU A 250 -25.96 -3.84 -17.58
N ALA A 251 -25.84 -5.16 -17.56
CA ALA A 251 -25.39 -5.89 -16.39
C ALA A 251 -23.90 -5.66 -16.09
N ILE A 252 -23.58 -5.60 -14.79
CA ILE A 252 -22.21 -5.55 -14.26
C ILE A 252 -21.94 -6.88 -13.55
N THR A 253 -20.90 -7.58 -13.97
CA THR A 253 -20.40 -8.79 -13.30
C THR A 253 -19.05 -8.49 -12.68
N PHE A 254 -18.87 -8.79 -11.40
CA PHE A 254 -17.62 -8.51 -10.68
C PHE A 254 -16.63 -9.66 -10.81
N GLY A 255 -15.35 -9.32 -10.99
CA GLY A 255 -14.24 -10.27 -11.06
C GLY A 255 -13.62 -10.59 -9.70
N GLU A 256 -12.49 -11.31 -9.71
CA GLU A 256 -11.80 -11.77 -8.50
C GLU A 256 -11.31 -10.62 -7.60
N ASN A 257 -10.89 -9.49 -8.19
CA ASN A 257 -10.36 -8.34 -7.45
C ASN A 257 -11.41 -7.25 -7.19
N ALA A 258 -12.69 -7.59 -7.19
CA ALA A 258 -13.74 -6.64 -6.85
C ALA A 258 -13.56 -6.10 -5.42
N SER A 259 -13.79 -4.81 -5.25
CA SER A 259 -13.52 -4.10 -4.00
C SER A 259 -14.68 -3.22 -3.58
N ASN A 260 -14.98 -3.26 -2.28
CA ASN A 260 -15.95 -2.40 -1.63
C ASN A 260 -15.31 -1.09 -1.14
N PHE A 261 -14.07 -0.79 -1.51
CA PHE A 261 -13.40 0.44 -1.07
C PHE A 261 -12.63 1.16 -2.17
N ILE A 262 -12.50 2.48 -1.99
CA ILE A 262 -11.56 3.35 -2.69
C ILE A 262 -10.81 4.20 -1.66
N ARG A 263 -9.51 4.39 -1.86
CA ARG A 263 -8.70 5.38 -1.13
C ARG A 263 -8.21 6.46 -2.09
N ILE A 264 -8.36 7.71 -1.69
CA ILE A 264 -7.85 8.88 -2.39
C ILE A 264 -6.72 9.46 -1.57
N ASP A 265 -5.53 9.53 -2.15
CA ASP A 265 -4.40 10.22 -1.51
C ASP A 265 -4.61 11.75 -1.61
N THR A 266 -4.50 12.44 -0.48
CA THR A 266 -4.61 13.90 -0.41
C THR A 266 -3.33 14.54 0.12
N ARG A 267 -2.21 13.80 0.10
CA ARG A 267 -0.90 14.38 0.35
C ARG A 267 -0.43 15.10 -0.89
N PHE A 268 0.05 16.33 -0.71
CA PHE A 268 0.54 17.18 -1.79
C PHE A 268 1.93 17.71 -1.44
N LYS A 269 2.62 18.20 -2.47
CA LYS A 269 4.00 18.67 -2.32
C LYS A 269 4.07 19.94 -1.48
N ASP A 270 5.01 19.96 -0.55
CA ASP A 270 5.50 21.17 0.09
C ASP A 270 6.58 21.86 -0.77
N ALA A 271 7.13 22.97 -0.28
CA ALA A 271 8.16 23.73 -0.98
C ALA A 271 9.48 22.95 -1.21
N ALA A 272 9.74 21.90 -0.40
CA ALA A 272 10.88 21.02 -0.56
C ALA A 272 10.57 19.81 -1.45
N GLY A 273 9.32 19.66 -1.92
CA GLY A 273 8.85 18.55 -2.73
C GLY A 273 8.41 17.32 -1.91
N HIS A 274 8.36 17.41 -0.58
CA HIS A 274 7.87 16.32 0.27
C HIS A 274 6.35 16.24 0.25
N GLN A 275 5.80 15.04 0.43
CA GLN A 275 4.37 14.84 0.47
C GLN A 275 3.83 15.01 1.89
N ILE A 276 3.03 16.05 2.10
CA ILE A 276 2.38 16.33 3.40
C ILE A 276 0.86 16.39 3.25
N GLY A 277 0.14 16.10 4.33
CA GLY A 277 -1.32 16.21 4.35
C GLY A 277 -1.80 17.67 4.28
N VAL A 278 -3.07 17.85 3.89
CA VAL A 278 -3.72 19.18 3.79
C VAL A 278 -3.93 19.80 5.17
N PRO A 279 -3.33 20.96 5.48
CA PRO A 279 -3.51 21.62 6.77
C PRO A 279 -4.88 22.31 6.89
N MET A 280 -5.65 21.89 7.89
CA MET A 280 -7.02 22.34 8.11
C MET A 280 -7.14 23.25 9.33
N GLY A 281 -7.55 24.49 9.09
CA GLY A 281 -7.98 25.47 10.09
C GLY A 281 -9.51 25.58 10.18
N PRO A 282 -10.03 26.47 11.03
CA PRO A 282 -11.47 26.56 11.26
C PRO A 282 -12.30 26.93 10.03
N ASP A 283 -11.75 27.76 9.14
CA ASP A 283 -12.42 28.23 7.92
C ASP A 283 -12.03 27.44 6.67
N SER A 284 -11.16 26.44 6.82
CA SER A 284 -10.67 25.63 5.72
C SER A 284 -11.77 24.79 5.08
N LYS A 285 -11.62 24.54 3.79
CA LYS A 285 -12.41 23.56 3.04
C LYS A 285 -11.50 22.80 2.08
N LEU A 286 -11.72 21.50 1.99
CA LEU A 286 -11.06 20.62 1.04
C LEU A 286 -12.14 19.87 0.25
N ASN A 287 -12.10 19.98 -1.08
CA ASN A 287 -12.99 19.27 -1.99
C ASN A 287 -12.23 18.22 -2.78
N VAL A 288 -12.68 16.97 -2.67
CA VAL A 288 -12.05 15.79 -3.26
C VAL A 288 -13.10 14.97 -4.01
N ARG A 289 -12.75 14.43 -5.16
CA ARG A 289 -13.67 13.64 -5.99
C ARG A 289 -13.14 12.21 -6.17
N ALA A 290 -14.05 11.24 -6.16
CA ALA A 290 -13.78 9.85 -6.51
C ALA A 290 -14.76 9.34 -7.56
N PHE A 291 -14.27 8.45 -8.41
CA PHE A 291 -15.06 7.72 -9.40
C PHE A 291 -15.31 6.29 -8.94
N MET A 292 -16.52 5.77 -9.14
CA MET A 292 -16.95 4.46 -8.65
C MET A 292 -17.68 3.70 -9.75
N ILE A 293 -17.58 2.38 -9.71
CA ILE A 293 -18.41 1.48 -10.53
C ILE A 293 -19.88 1.67 -10.10
N PRO A 294 -20.82 1.96 -11.00
CA PRO A 294 -22.21 2.25 -10.67
C PRO A 294 -23.02 0.98 -10.35
N ASN A 295 -22.69 0.33 -9.23
CA ASN A 295 -23.32 -0.90 -8.77
C ASN A 295 -24.67 -0.63 -8.07
N PRO A 296 -25.82 -1.01 -8.65
CA PRO A 296 -27.14 -0.71 -8.08
C PRO A 296 -27.40 -1.38 -6.72
N ASN A 297 -26.58 -2.36 -6.33
CA ASN A 297 -26.66 -3.03 -5.04
C ASN A 297 -26.08 -2.20 -3.89
N VAL A 298 -25.33 -1.13 -4.16
CA VAL A 298 -24.80 -0.23 -3.14
C VAL A 298 -25.94 0.56 -2.50
N LYS A 299 -26.15 0.37 -1.19
CA LYS A 299 -27.17 1.09 -0.40
C LYS A 299 -26.55 2.02 0.62
N SER A 300 -25.26 1.89 0.93
CA SER A 300 -24.57 2.77 1.86
C SER A 300 -23.13 3.04 1.46
N LEU A 301 -22.68 4.28 1.70
CA LEU A 301 -21.27 4.67 1.61
C LEU A 301 -20.81 5.22 2.97
N LYS A 302 -19.67 4.77 3.47
CA LYS A 302 -18.94 5.38 4.58
C LYS A 302 -17.78 6.17 4.02
N VAL A 303 -17.79 7.48 4.23
CA VAL A 303 -16.71 8.38 3.87
C VAL A 303 -15.88 8.67 5.11
N LYS A 304 -14.65 8.18 5.13
CA LYS A 304 -13.66 8.37 6.20
C LYS A 304 -12.61 9.37 5.76
N VAL A 305 -12.48 10.46 6.51
CA VAL A 305 -11.34 11.38 6.40
C VAL A 305 -10.26 10.88 7.33
N VAL A 306 -9.03 10.74 6.84
CA VAL A 306 -7.89 10.25 7.61
C VAL A 306 -6.86 11.37 7.78
N THR A 307 -6.37 11.50 9.01
CA THR A 307 -5.34 12.47 9.37
C THR A 307 -3.95 11.84 9.42
N SER A 308 -2.90 12.67 9.40
CA SER A 308 -1.51 12.22 9.58
C SER A 308 -1.26 11.46 10.89
N ALA A 309 -2.03 11.75 11.94
CA ALA A 309 -1.98 11.06 13.23
C ALA A 309 -2.82 9.77 13.26
N ALA A 310 -3.19 9.22 12.10
CA ALA A 310 -4.03 8.04 11.96
C ALA A 310 -5.41 8.16 12.62
N GLN A 311 -5.89 9.38 12.86
CA GLN A 311 -7.24 9.60 13.39
C GLN A 311 -8.23 9.85 12.26
N THR A 312 -9.49 9.47 12.48
CA THR A 312 -10.53 9.46 11.45
C THR A 312 -11.79 10.21 11.86
N LEU A 313 -12.42 10.82 10.86
CA LEU A 313 -13.81 11.31 10.90
C LEU A 313 -14.61 10.51 9.88
N THR A 314 -15.67 9.83 10.32
CA THR A 314 -16.52 9.02 9.44
C THR A 314 -17.90 9.65 9.27
N LYS A 315 -18.39 9.71 8.03
CA LYS A 315 -19.79 10.01 7.71
C LYS A 315 -20.39 8.90 6.87
N THR A 316 -21.51 8.35 7.31
CA THR A 316 -22.30 7.39 6.53
C THR A 316 -23.34 8.13 5.67
N LEU A 317 -23.48 7.71 4.43
CA LEU A 317 -24.43 8.17 3.44
C LEU A 317 -25.36 7.01 3.09
N ASN A 318 -26.66 7.30 2.97
CA ASN A 318 -27.65 6.35 2.48
C ASN A 318 -27.84 6.58 0.99
N MET A 319 -27.74 5.52 0.19
CA MET A 319 -27.79 5.58 -1.26
C MET A 319 -29.14 5.05 -1.75
N THR A 320 -29.94 5.92 -2.34
CA THR A 320 -31.27 5.57 -2.89
C THR A 320 -31.20 5.20 -4.36
N ASN A 321 -30.26 5.80 -5.10
CA ASN A 321 -29.95 5.49 -6.49
C ASN A 321 -28.42 5.53 -6.64
N PHE A 322 -27.81 4.42 -7.06
CA PHE A 322 -26.39 4.35 -7.37
C PHE A 322 -26.24 3.87 -8.82
N LYS A 323 -26.44 4.81 -9.75
CA LYS A 323 -26.57 4.54 -11.19
C LYS A 323 -25.46 5.24 -11.97
N LYS A 324 -25.30 4.88 -13.25
CA LYS A 324 -24.30 5.45 -14.16
C LYS A 324 -24.41 6.97 -14.22
N SER A 325 -23.26 7.63 -14.40
CA SER A 325 -23.14 9.08 -14.62
C SER A 325 -23.65 9.97 -13.48
N GLN A 326 -24.07 9.40 -12.35
CA GLN A 326 -24.65 10.17 -11.25
C GLN A 326 -23.57 10.87 -10.43
N ILE A 327 -23.88 12.05 -9.90
CA ILE A 327 -23.03 12.76 -8.95
C ILE A 327 -23.68 12.74 -7.57
N HIS A 328 -22.90 12.32 -6.58
CA HIS A 328 -23.27 12.29 -5.17
C HIS A 328 -22.45 13.34 -4.42
N PHE A 329 -23.11 14.13 -3.58
CA PHE A 329 -22.45 15.15 -2.77
C PHE A 329 -22.39 14.71 -1.30
N ALA A 330 -21.18 14.62 -0.77
CA ALA A 330 -20.88 14.26 0.61
C ALA A 330 -20.27 15.45 1.33
N LYS A 331 -21.13 16.28 1.95
CA LYS A 331 -20.66 17.36 2.83
C LYS A 331 -20.47 16.83 4.25
N LEU A 332 -19.23 16.74 4.73
CA LEU A 332 -18.93 16.26 6.08
C LEU A 332 -19.18 17.34 7.14
N PRO A 333 -19.40 16.99 8.42
CA PRO A 333 -19.43 17.99 9.48
C PRO A 333 -18.06 18.67 9.65
N LYS A 334 -18.00 19.73 10.46
CA LYS A 334 -16.70 20.26 10.92
C LYS A 334 -15.94 19.19 11.71
N ILE A 335 -14.62 19.26 11.67
CA ILE A 335 -13.74 18.32 12.35
C ILE A 335 -13.64 18.71 13.83
N ASN A 336 -14.20 17.87 14.71
CA ASN A 336 -13.91 17.93 16.13
C ASN A 336 -12.60 17.16 16.39
N ALA A 337 -11.47 17.87 16.33
CA ALA A 337 -10.13 17.29 16.46
C ALA A 337 -9.93 16.57 17.80
N SER A 338 -10.59 17.05 18.88
CA SER A 338 -10.49 16.43 20.21
C SER A 338 -11.21 15.08 20.34
N ASN A 339 -12.09 14.74 19.40
CA ASN A 339 -12.91 13.52 19.43
C ASN A 339 -12.71 12.61 18.20
N LEU A 340 -11.63 12.81 17.44
CA LEU A 340 -11.31 11.95 16.31
C LEU A 340 -10.90 10.56 16.78
N GLN A 341 -11.39 9.54 16.07
CA GLN A 341 -11.18 8.14 16.43
C GLN A 341 -9.87 7.62 15.84
N PHE A 342 -9.04 7.00 16.66
CA PHE A 342 -7.76 6.46 16.23
C PHE A 342 -7.95 5.15 15.44
N ASP A 343 -7.34 5.05 14.26
CA ASP A 343 -7.36 3.86 13.42
C ASP A 343 -5.96 3.24 13.34
N TYR A 344 -5.76 2.20 14.16
CA TYR A 344 -4.51 1.46 14.26
C TYR A 344 -4.12 0.73 12.98
N LYS A 345 -5.05 0.51 12.04
CA LYS A 345 -4.81 -0.40 10.92
C LYS A 345 -4.03 0.26 9.78
N ILE A 346 -4.13 1.59 9.65
CA ILE A 346 -3.66 2.34 8.49
C ILE A 346 -2.59 3.38 8.80
N TRP A 347 -1.99 3.36 9.99
CA TRP A 347 -1.19 4.48 10.47
C TRP A 347 0.09 4.70 9.65
N LEU A 348 0.81 3.64 9.27
CA LEU A 348 2.09 3.77 8.57
C LEU A 348 1.85 4.27 7.14
N SER A 349 0.76 3.83 6.51
CA SER A 349 0.37 4.27 5.17
C SER A 349 -0.01 5.75 5.08
N GLN A 350 -0.16 6.46 6.21
CA GLN A 350 -0.36 7.91 6.23
C GLN A 350 0.97 8.68 6.14
N LEU A 351 2.10 8.03 6.42
CA LEU A 351 3.43 8.65 6.34
C LEU A 351 3.90 8.75 4.89
N ASP A 352 4.70 9.79 4.61
CA ASP A 352 5.36 9.98 3.32
C ASP A 352 6.24 8.74 2.98
N PRO A 353 6.04 8.10 1.81
CA PRO A 353 6.79 6.91 1.45
C PRO A 353 8.32 7.13 1.33
N ASN A 354 8.78 8.37 1.24
CA ASN A 354 10.20 8.70 1.17
C ASN A 354 10.90 8.81 2.53
N ILE A 355 10.19 8.59 3.64
CA ILE A 355 10.79 8.60 4.99
C ILE A 355 11.76 7.43 5.16
N TYR A 356 12.95 7.69 5.73
CA TYR A 356 13.94 6.65 6.05
C TYR A 356 13.49 5.76 7.20
N LEU A 357 13.84 4.47 7.17
CA LEU A 357 13.33 3.50 8.15
C LEU A 357 13.73 3.79 9.61
N SER A 358 14.92 4.35 9.85
CA SER A 358 15.41 4.70 11.19
C SER A 358 14.67 5.88 11.83
N GLU A 359 13.96 6.67 11.04
CA GLU A 359 13.16 7.81 11.50
C GLU A 359 11.84 7.35 12.13
N ILE A 360 11.43 6.10 11.91
CA ILE A 360 10.08 5.64 12.26
C ILE A 360 10.10 4.97 13.62
N SER A 361 9.25 5.46 14.51
CA SER A 361 8.97 4.82 15.80
C SER A 361 7.88 3.76 15.60
N MET A 362 8.10 2.52 16.02
CA MET A 362 7.20 1.40 15.71
C MET A 362 6.75 0.65 16.96
N PRO A 363 5.43 0.46 17.17
CA PRO A 363 4.94 -0.45 18.18
C PRO A 363 5.29 -1.89 17.82
N GLY A 364 5.79 -2.63 18.81
CA GLY A 364 6.19 -4.02 18.68
C GLY A 364 5.52 -4.92 19.72
N SER A 365 5.40 -6.21 19.43
CA SER A 365 4.92 -7.21 20.39
C SER A 365 6.04 -8.12 20.85
N ALA A 366 6.24 -8.19 22.17
CA ALA A 366 7.16 -9.13 22.79
C ALA A 366 6.58 -10.54 22.72
N LEU A 367 7.40 -11.52 22.32
CA LEU A 367 7.06 -12.94 22.22
C LEU A 367 5.68 -13.17 21.57
N THR A 368 5.52 -12.62 20.36
CA THR A 368 4.28 -12.48 19.57
C THR A 368 3.37 -13.71 19.63
N PHE A 369 3.93 -14.91 19.55
CA PHE A 369 3.18 -16.17 19.43
C PHE A 369 2.85 -16.86 20.77
N SER A 370 3.19 -16.24 21.90
CA SER A 370 2.94 -16.80 23.24
C SER A 370 1.47 -17.00 23.59
N TYR A 371 0.52 -16.49 22.80
CA TYR A 371 -0.93 -16.63 23.03
C TYR A 371 -1.44 -18.07 22.99
N LYS A 372 -0.69 -19.02 22.41
CA LYS A 372 -1.01 -20.46 22.43
C LYS A 372 -0.46 -21.21 23.64
N LEU A 373 0.35 -20.57 24.50
CA LEU A 373 0.82 -21.23 25.72
C LEU A 373 -0.37 -21.59 26.63
N SER A 374 -0.20 -22.62 27.46
CA SER A 374 -1.22 -23.02 28.44
C SER A 374 -1.14 -22.20 29.73
N LYS A 375 0.08 -21.80 30.12
CA LYS A 375 0.36 -21.10 31.38
C LYS A 375 0.21 -19.60 31.22
N ASP A 376 -0.78 -19.00 31.88
CA ASP A 376 -1.07 -17.56 31.75
C ASP A 376 0.10 -16.65 32.14
N TYR A 377 0.89 -17.00 33.16
CA TYR A 377 2.07 -16.22 33.53
C TYR A 377 3.16 -16.20 32.44
N GLN A 378 3.06 -17.04 31.41
CA GLN A 378 3.99 -17.10 30.28
C GLN A 378 3.40 -16.48 28.99
N LYS A 379 2.09 -16.19 28.96
CA LYS A 379 1.38 -15.61 27.80
C LYS A 379 1.56 -14.11 27.75
N THR A 380 2.62 -13.67 27.09
CA THR A 380 2.84 -12.23 26.87
C THR A 380 1.84 -11.61 25.90
N GLN A 381 1.22 -12.41 25.03
CA GLN A 381 0.14 -11.97 24.14
C GLN A 381 -1.09 -12.84 24.34
N THR A 382 -2.26 -12.27 24.02
CA THR A 382 -3.56 -12.96 24.05
C THR A 382 -4.25 -12.98 22.68
N LEU A 383 -3.77 -12.15 21.75
CA LEU A 383 -4.28 -12.03 20.40
C LEU A 383 -3.38 -12.79 19.42
N ASP A 384 -3.98 -13.30 18.33
CA ASP A 384 -3.20 -13.87 17.22
C ASP A 384 -2.46 -12.79 16.43
N LEU A 385 -1.60 -13.23 15.49
CA LEU A 385 -0.74 -12.35 14.69
C LEU A 385 -1.52 -11.26 13.95
N THR A 386 -2.61 -11.64 13.27
CA THR A 386 -3.47 -10.71 12.52
C THR A 386 -4.07 -9.67 13.45
N LYS A 387 -4.67 -10.09 14.57
CA LYS A 387 -5.28 -9.14 15.52
C LYS A 387 -4.24 -8.22 16.16
N GLN A 388 -3.01 -8.67 16.39
CA GLN A 388 -1.92 -7.80 16.83
C GLN A 388 -1.57 -6.74 15.78
N PHE A 389 -1.48 -7.13 14.49
CA PHE A 389 -1.29 -6.19 13.38
C PHE A 389 -2.43 -5.14 13.31
N GLU A 390 -3.68 -5.58 13.44
CA GLU A 390 -4.84 -4.70 13.46
C GLU A 390 -4.87 -3.72 14.65
N ASN A 391 -4.15 -4.05 15.72
CA ASN A 391 -3.95 -3.19 16.89
C ASN A 391 -2.66 -2.33 16.78
N GLY A 392 -2.11 -2.16 15.58
CA GLY A 392 -1.05 -1.19 15.28
C GLY A 392 0.37 -1.72 15.41
N ILE A 393 0.54 -3.00 15.76
CA ILE A 393 1.86 -3.63 15.82
C ILE A 393 2.45 -3.75 14.41
N ARG A 394 3.71 -3.33 14.26
CA ARG A 394 4.52 -3.50 13.04
C ARG A 394 5.85 -4.19 13.31
N VAL A 395 6.23 -4.43 14.56
CA VAL A 395 7.40 -5.24 14.92
C VAL A 395 6.97 -6.49 15.69
N PHE A 396 7.29 -7.66 15.17
CA PHE A 396 6.91 -8.94 15.76
C PHE A 396 8.17 -9.65 16.25
N GLN A 397 8.31 -9.81 17.56
CA GLN A 397 9.47 -10.47 18.18
C GLN A 397 9.09 -11.87 18.66
N PHE A 398 9.83 -12.89 18.24
CA PHE A 398 9.59 -14.27 18.68
C PHE A 398 10.82 -15.16 18.46
N HIS A 399 10.75 -16.38 18.97
CA HIS A 399 11.83 -17.35 18.83
C HIS A 399 11.61 -18.32 17.68
N VAL A 400 12.70 -18.90 17.17
CA VAL A 400 12.67 -19.91 16.11
C VAL A 400 13.46 -21.16 16.45
N ASN A 401 13.05 -22.29 15.89
CA ASN A 401 13.75 -23.57 15.92
C ASN A 401 13.56 -24.32 14.59
N THR A 402 14.06 -25.55 14.48
CA THR A 402 13.82 -26.40 13.31
C THR A 402 12.65 -27.34 13.57
N VAL A 403 11.78 -27.52 12.56
CA VAL A 403 10.68 -28.49 12.59
C VAL A 403 10.80 -29.50 11.45
N ASN A 404 10.45 -30.76 11.74
CA ASN A 404 10.39 -31.80 10.72
C ASN A 404 9.10 -31.67 9.89
N GLN A 405 9.07 -30.64 9.05
CA GLN A 405 7.98 -30.28 8.17
C GLN A 405 8.59 -29.78 6.86
N THR A 406 8.05 -30.22 5.72
CA THR A 406 8.49 -29.74 4.41
C THR A 406 8.23 -28.25 4.27
N SER A 407 9.25 -27.48 3.91
CA SER A 407 9.10 -26.05 3.63
C SER A 407 8.24 -25.83 2.39
N THR A 408 7.31 -24.88 2.50
CA THR A 408 6.42 -24.50 1.39
C THR A 408 7.10 -23.57 0.38
N TYR A 409 8.29 -23.05 0.69
CA TYR A 409 8.99 -22.10 -0.17
C TYR A 409 10.04 -22.80 -1.04
N ASP A 410 10.91 -23.61 -0.44
CA ASP A 410 12.05 -24.23 -1.14
C ASP A 410 11.95 -25.76 -1.25
N GLY A 411 10.91 -26.39 -0.68
CA GLY A 411 10.70 -27.84 -0.74
C GLY A 411 11.62 -28.67 0.15
N GLY A 412 12.46 -28.06 1.00
CA GLY A 412 13.33 -28.80 1.90
C GLY A 412 12.55 -29.58 2.96
N SER A 413 12.99 -30.78 3.34
CA SER A 413 12.30 -31.68 4.28
C SER A 413 12.26 -31.19 5.74
N THR A 414 12.83 -30.03 6.03
CA THR A 414 12.85 -29.38 7.34
C THR A 414 12.60 -27.89 7.12
N SER A 415 11.80 -27.26 7.96
CA SER A 415 11.50 -25.84 7.91
C SER A 415 11.94 -25.14 9.21
N VAL A 416 11.85 -23.81 9.23
CA VAL A 416 12.10 -22.98 10.41
C VAL A 416 10.77 -22.76 11.12
N GLY A 417 10.61 -23.49 12.22
CA GLY A 417 9.43 -23.40 13.07
C GLY A 417 9.50 -22.20 14.00
N ILE A 418 8.32 -21.67 14.34
CA ILE A 418 8.19 -20.71 15.43
C ILE A 418 8.28 -21.48 16.74
N ALA A 419 9.19 -21.06 17.63
CA ALA A 419 9.37 -21.63 18.94
C ALA A 419 8.62 -20.80 19.98
N LEU A 420 7.84 -21.49 20.82
CA LEU A 420 7.29 -20.90 22.03
C LEU A 420 8.41 -20.70 23.06
N PRO A 421 8.23 -19.77 24.01
CA PRO A 421 9.22 -19.49 25.06
C PRO A 421 9.66 -20.69 25.92
N ASP A 422 8.97 -21.82 25.86
CA ASP A 422 9.35 -23.06 26.56
C ASP A 422 10.20 -24.02 25.72
N GLY A 423 10.53 -23.70 24.47
CA GLY A 423 11.33 -24.55 23.58
C GLY A 423 10.51 -25.30 22.55
N THR A 424 9.21 -25.40 22.77
CA THR A 424 8.34 -26.23 21.92
C THR A 424 7.99 -25.50 20.63
N PRO A 425 7.96 -26.21 19.48
CA PRO A 425 7.40 -25.65 18.26
C PRO A 425 5.92 -25.28 18.47
N MET A 426 5.52 -24.13 17.93
CA MET A 426 4.14 -23.69 17.99
C MET A 426 3.28 -24.52 17.04
N GLU A 427 2.28 -25.20 17.58
CA GLU A 427 1.32 -25.98 16.79
C GLU A 427 0.38 -25.06 15.98
N LYS A 428 0.04 -25.52 14.78
CA LYS A 428 -0.94 -24.86 13.89
C LYS A 428 -2.29 -25.56 14.02
N ASP A 429 -3.36 -24.77 13.97
CA ASP A 429 -4.72 -25.33 13.93
C ASP A 429 -4.88 -26.16 12.65
N GLY A 430 -5.36 -27.39 12.78
CA GLY A 430 -5.45 -28.34 11.66
C GLY A 430 -4.21 -29.22 11.44
N GLY A 431 -3.20 -29.13 12.31
CA GLY A 431 -2.02 -30.00 12.31
C GLY A 431 -0.75 -29.35 11.75
N GLY A 432 0.40 -29.92 12.13
CA GLY A 432 1.72 -29.36 11.82
C GLY A 432 2.09 -28.18 12.73
N TYR A 433 3.12 -27.44 12.32
CA TYR A 433 3.68 -26.34 13.09
C TYR A 433 3.63 -25.03 12.31
N TRP A 434 3.47 -23.93 13.04
CA TRP A 434 3.71 -22.60 12.49
C TRP A 434 5.17 -22.43 12.10
N THR A 435 5.39 -21.99 10.87
CA THR A 435 6.70 -21.70 10.31
C THR A 435 6.87 -20.20 10.04
N ILE A 436 8.10 -19.77 9.78
CA ILE A 436 8.34 -18.38 9.34
C ILE A 436 7.65 -18.10 8.00
N GLU A 437 7.53 -19.09 7.11
CA GLU A 437 6.79 -18.98 5.85
C GLU A 437 5.31 -18.65 6.11
N ASP A 438 4.69 -19.31 7.10
CA ASP A 438 3.30 -19.00 7.49
C ASP A 438 3.17 -17.57 8.02
N ALA A 439 4.11 -17.12 8.85
CA ALA A 439 4.12 -15.76 9.39
C ALA A 439 4.30 -14.70 8.28
N ILE A 440 5.23 -14.95 7.33
CA ILE A 440 5.42 -14.10 6.16
C ILE A 440 4.13 -14.00 5.34
N ASN A 441 3.50 -15.14 5.05
CA ASN A 441 2.27 -15.17 4.25
C ASN A 441 1.10 -14.47 4.96
N ALA A 442 0.96 -14.66 6.27
CA ALA A 442 -0.07 -13.99 7.06
C ALA A 442 0.13 -12.47 7.06
N LEU A 443 1.34 -11.98 7.37
CA LEU A 443 1.63 -10.55 7.36
C LEU A 443 1.49 -9.94 5.96
N ASN A 444 1.97 -10.60 4.91
CA ASN A 444 1.79 -10.13 3.53
C ASN A 444 0.31 -10.09 3.13
N SER A 445 -0.53 -10.97 3.69
CA SER A 445 -1.98 -10.93 3.45
C SER A 445 -2.63 -9.73 4.13
N GLU A 446 -2.18 -9.38 5.34
CA GLU A 446 -2.62 -8.16 6.04
C GLU A 446 -2.20 -6.89 5.31
N MET A 447 -1.03 -6.88 4.67
CA MET A 447 -0.47 -5.74 3.91
C MET A 447 -0.96 -5.68 2.45
N LYS A 448 -2.19 -6.14 2.19
CA LYS A 448 -2.88 -5.98 0.90
C LYS A 448 -4.01 -4.95 1.01
N GLY A 449 -4.61 -4.60 -0.13
CA GLY A 449 -5.71 -3.65 -0.16
C GLY A 449 -5.33 -2.35 0.55
N LEU A 450 -6.17 -1.87 1.47
CA LEU A 450 -5.97 -0.62 2.22
C LEU A 450 -4.60 -0.51 2.93
N HIS A 451 -3.96 -1.64 3.26
CA HIS A 451 -2.69 -1.69 3.97
C HIS A 451 -1.48 -1.90 3.05
N LYS A 452 -1.63 -1.75 1.73
CA LYS A 452 -0.53 -2.02 0.77
C LYS A 452 0.73 -1.18 0.96
N ASP A 453 0.61 -0.05 1.66
CA ASP A 453 1.72 0.85 1.92
C ASP A 453 2.33 0.62 3.33
N GLU A 454 1.86 -0.39 4.06
CA GLU A 454 2.41 -0.84 5.34
C GLU A 454 3.61 -1.77 5.12
N PHE A 455 4.49 -1.91 6.11
CA PHE A 455 5.53 -2.94 6.15
C PHE A 455 5.68 -3.45 7.59
N CYS A 456 6.31 -4.61 7.77
CA CYS A 456 6.55 -5.18 9.09
C CYS A 456 8.02 -5.51 9.30
N VAL A 457 8.45 -5.50 10.55
CA VAL A 457 9.73 -6.05 11.00
C VAL A 457 9.48 -7.33 11.79
N VAL A 458 10.21 -8.39 11.48
CA VAL A 458 10.23 -9.64 12.24
C VAL A 458 11.60 -9.79 12.89
N ALA A 459 11.64 -9.69 14.22
CA ALA A 459 12.85 -9.80 15.02
C ALA A 459 12.89 -11.18 15.68
N ILE A 460 13.83 -12.03 15.27
CA ILE A 460 13.91 -13.42 15.71
C ILE A 460 15.20 -13.74 16.45
N SER A 461 15.13 -14.74 17.32
CA SER A 461 16.27 -15.36 17.99
C SER A 461 16.09 -16.88 18.03
N ASP A 462 17.18 -17.64 18.10
CA ASP A 462 17.11 -19.08 18.25
C ASP A 462 16.59 -19.51 19.63
N TRP A 463 15.83 -20.59 19.66
CA TRP A 463 15.38 -21.23 20.90
C TRP A 463 15.27 -22.74 20.71
N ILE A 464 16.42 -23.39 20.69
CA ILE A 464 16.55 -24.82 20.44
C ILE A 464 16.41 -25.61 21.76
N ALA A 465 15.60 -26.67 21.75
CA ALA A 465 15.47 -27.57 22.88
C ALA A 465 16.82 -28.22 23.26
N LYS A 466 17.13 -28.20 24.56
CA LYS A 466 18.39 -28.73 25.09
C LYS A 466 18.53 -30.25 24.85
N PRO A 467 19.76 -30.76 24.67
CA PRO A 467 21.01 -30.01 24.55
C PRO A 467 21.10 -29.29 23.18
N VAL A 468 21.62 -28.06 23.21
CA VAL A 468 21.90 -27.26 22.01
C VAL A 468 23.29 -27.62 21.51
N THR A 469 23.43 -27.92 20.22
CA THR A 469 24.70 -28.30 19.58
C THR A 469 24.95 -27.41 18.37
N THR A 470 26.22 -27.23 18.01
CA THR A 470 26.61 -26.48 16.79
C THR A 470 25.94 -27.05 15.54
N ALA A 471 25.75 -28.37 15.45
CA ALA A 471 25.05 -29.00 14.33
C ALA A 471 23.58 -28.58 14.23
N LYS A 472 22.84 -28.56 15.35
CA LYS A 472 21.44 -28.08 15.37
C LYS A 472 21.35 -26.61 14.97
N MET A 473 22.29 -25.78 15.45
CA MET A 473 22.34 -24.36 15.10
C MET A 473 22.67 -24.16 13.61
N THR A 474 23.64 -24.91 13.10
CA THR A 474 24.02 -24.92 11.68
C THR A 474 22.82 -25.27 10.80
N THR A 475 22.04 -26.30 11.18
CA THR A 475 20.81 -26.65 10.48
C THR A 475 19.80 -25.51 10.51
N LEU A 476 19.52 -24.92 11.67
CA LEU A 476 18.58 -23.80 11.80
C LEU A 476 18.96 -22.63 10.88
N TYR A 477 20.21 -22.19 10.96
CA TYR A 477 20.70 -21.05 10.20
C TYR A 477 20.76 -21.31 8.70
N ASN A 478 21.11 -22.53 8.26
CA ASN A 478 21.01 -22.93 6.86
C ASN A 478 19.58 -22.89 6.33
N ARG A 479 18.64 -23.44 7.09
CA ARG A 479 17.22 -23.45 6.70
C ARG A 479 16.65 -22.04 6.68
N LEU A 480 17.01 -21.20 7.65
CA LEU A 480 16.61 -19.79 7.69
C LEU A 480 17.09 -19.04 6.45
N LYS A 481 18.37 -19.16 6.07
CA LYS A 481 18.87 -18.55 4.84
C LYS A 481 18.10 -19.03 3.61
N ALA A 482 17.90 -20.33 3.45
CA ALA A 482 17.21 -20.89 2.29
C ALA A 482 15.77 -20.36 2.16
N VAL A 483 15.03 -20.32 3.27
CA VAL A 483 13.66 -19.80 3.30
C VAL A 483 13.61 -18.30 3.01
N LEU A 484 14.48 -17.50 3.64
CA LEU A 484 14.51 -16.04 3.43
C LEU A 484 14.92 -15.67 2.01
N ASN A 485 15.93 -16.32 1.45
CA ASN A 485 16.33 -16.10 0.05
C ASN A 485 15.17 -16.39 -0.91
N LYS A 486 14.45 -17.50 -0.67
CA LYS A 486 13.30 -17.86 -1.51
C LYS A 486 12.12 -16.90 -1.33
N ALA A 487 11.93 -16.38 -0.13
CA ALA A 487 10.95 -15.31 0.12
C ALA A 487 11.33 -14.01 -0.60
N GLY A 488 12.63 -13.71 -0.67
CA GLY A 488 13.18 -12.55 -1.38
C GLY A 488 12.95 -12.65 -2.90
N GLU A 489 13.20 -13.82 -3.49
CA GLU A 489 12.87 -14.10 -4.90
C GLU A 489 11.37 -13.91 -5.21
N LYS A 490 10.50 -14.19 -4.23
CA LYS A 490 9.04 -13.99 -4.34
C LYS A 490 8.61 -12.54 -4.08
N GLY A 491 9.52 -11.65 -3.70
CA GLY A 491 9.23 -10.25 -3.35
C GLY A 491 8.49 -10.06 -2.02
N LEU A 492 8.47 -11.07 -1.14
CA LEU A 492 7.70 -11.06 0.13
C LEU A 492 8.50 -10.49 1.31
N VAL A 493 9.82 -10.48 1.21
CA VAL A 493 10.73 -9.91 2.20
C VAL A 493 11.60 -8.83 1.59
N ALA A 494 12.03 -7.87 2.41
CA ALA A 494 12.92 -6.80 1.96
C ALA A 494 14.33 -7.33 1.70
N THR A 495 14.94 -6.86 0.62
CA THR A 495 16.32 -7.17 0.23
C THR A 495 17.12 -5.88 0.12
N ASN A 496 18.45 -5.97 0.23
CA ASN A 496 19.36 -4.82 0.12
C ASN A 496 19.03 -3.64 1.06
N VAL A 497 18.64 -3.93 2.30
CA VAL A 497 18.32 -2.87 3.26
C VAL A 497 19.60 -2.16 3.72
N SER A 498 19.57 -0.82 3.74
CA SER A 498 20.69 0.04 4.06
C SER A 498 20.21 1.28 4.83
N PRO A 499 21.11 2.15 5.35
CA PRO A 499 20.71 3.40 5.98
C PRO A 499 19.84 4.30 5.07
N ASN A 500 20.02 4.19 3.75
CA ASN A 500 19.27 4.98 2.80
C ASN A 500 17.87 4.43 2.51
N THR A 501 17.52 3.23 2.98
CA THR A 501 16.22 2.59 2.69
C THR A 501 15.05 3.38 3.27
N THR A 502 13.97 3.51 2.49
CA THR A 502 12.75 4.22 2.87
C THR A 502 11.53 3.29 2.90
N ILE A 503 10.39 3.80 3.39
CA ILE A 503 9.10 3.09 3.36
C ILE A 503 8.77 2.60 1.94
N ALA A 504 9.01 3.42 0.92
CA ALA A 504 8.74 3.10 -0.49
C ALA A 504 9.43 1.83 -0.96
N ASP A 505 10.65 1.55 -0.47
CA ASP A 505 11.44 0.41 -0.91
C ASP A 505 10.93 -0.93 -0.31
N VAL A 506 10.27 -0.84 0.86
CA VAL A 506 9.90 -2.00 1.70
C VAL A 506 8.41 -2.19 1.90
N LYS A 507 7.56 -1.27 1.45
CA LYS A 507 6.10 -1.40 1.57
C LYS A 507 5.60 -2.71 0.96
N GLY A 508 4.64 -3.33 1.63
CA GLY A 508 4.12 -4.66 1.32
C GLY A 508 5.07 -5.81 1.65
N LYS A 509 6.23 -5.57 2.28
CA LYS A 509 7.24 -6.61 2.58
C LYS A 509 7.48 -6.75 4.08
N VAL A 510 8.07 -7.89 4.44
CA VAL A 510 8.59 -8.14 5.79
C VAL A 510 10.11 -7.94 5.83
N ILE A 511 10.62 -7.17 6.79
CA ILE A 511 12.05 -7.01 7.04
C ILE A 511 12.45 -7.96 8.17
N PHE A 512 13.51 -8.73 7.98
CA PHE A 512 13.98 -9.66 9.01
C PHE A 512 15.20 -9.11 9.76
N LYS A 513 15.20 -9.36 11.08
CA LYS A 513 16.35 -9.20 11.97
C LYS A 513 16.56 -10.50 12.75
N VAL A 514 17.79 -10.98 12.81
CA VAL A 514 18.21 -12.14 13.60
C VAL A 514 19.17 -11.69 14.69
N GLN A 515 18.84 -12.06 15.92
CA GLN A 515 19.71 -11.96 17.07
C GLN A 515 20.50 -13.29 17.21
N LEU A 516 21.79 -13.25 16.89
CA LEU A 516 22.68 -14.41 16.86
C LEU A 516 23.12 -14.85 18.26
N ASN A 517 23.21 -16.17 18.46
CA ASN A 517 23.70 -16.75 19.70
C ASN A 517 25.23 -16.72 19.76
N GLY A 518 25.77 -15.90 20.68
CA GLY A 518 27.20 -15.73 20.94
C GLY A 518 27.95 -17.00 21.37
N SER A 519 27.25 -18.06 21.76
CA SER A 519 27.88 -19.33 22.19
C SER A 519 28.15 -20.30 21.02
N TYR A 520 27.62 -20.02 19.83
CA TYR A 520 27.66 -20.94 18.67
C TYR A 520 28.11 -20.21 17.40
N THR A 521 29.20 -19.44 17.49
CA THR A 521 29.75 -18.64 16.39
C THR A 521 30.09 -19.46 15.14
N ASP A 522 30.46 -20.73 15.30
CA ASP A 522 30.78 -21.64 14.19
C ASP A 522 29.60 -21.90 13.25
N ALA A 523 28.36 -21.71 13.71
CA ALA A 523 27.16 -21.84 12.88
C ALA A 523 26.86 -20.57 12.07
N TRP A 524 27.40 -19.41 12.44
CA TRP A 524 27.07 -18.12 11.83
C TRP A 524 27.37 -18.03 10.33
N PRO A 525 28.46 -18.62 9.79
CA PRO A 525 28.74 -18.63 8.34
C PRO A 525 27.59 -19.12 7.47
N GLN A 526 26.66 -19.91 8.01
CA GLN A 526 25.48 -20.36 7.28
C GLN A 526 24.51 -19.23 6.90
N LEU A 527 24.53 -18.09 7.62
CA LEU A 527 23.69 -16.91 7.34
C LEU A 527 24.39 -15.84 6.50
N ALA A 528 25.67 -15.99 6.18
CA ALA A 528 26.39 -15.00 5.38
C ALA A 528 25.70 -14.80 4.00
N GLY A 529 25.45 -13.55 3.63
CA GLY A 529 24.77 -13.17 2.39
C GLY A 529 23.25 -13.39 2.37
N ALA A 530 22.61 -13.66 3.50
CA ALA A 530 21.14 -13.73 3.59
C ALA A 530 20.52 -12.32 3.68
N ASP A 531 19.32 -12.11 3.15
CA ASP A 531 18.59 -10.83 3.23
C ASP A 531 18.02 -10.58 4.64
N VAL A 532 18.90 -10.30 5.60
CA VAL A 532 18.57 -10.18 7.03
C VAL A 532 19.57 -9.31 7.77
N TRP A 533 19.07 -8.53 8.73
CA TRP A 533 19.90 -7.84 9.73
C TRP A 533 20.41 -8.80 10.79
N MET A 534 21.68 -8.69 11.17
CA MET A 534 22.29 -9.60 12.15
C MET A 534 23.00 -8.84 13.25
N ASN A 535 22.68 -9.13 14.51
CA ASN A 535 23.41 -8.63 15.68
C ASN A 535 23.52 -9.71 16.76
N ILE A 536 24.39 -9.54 17.76
CA ILE A 536 24.73 -10.59 18.72
C ILE A 536 23.94 -10.42 20.02
N PHE A 537 23.36 -11.50 20.54
CA PHE A 537 22.82 -11.51 21.91
C PHE A 537 23.95 -11.65 22.94
N LYS A 538 23.96 -10.76 23.93
CA LYS A 538 24.79 -10.84 25.14
C LYS A 538 23.90 -10.69 26.36
N ASN A 539 24.21 -11.45 27.42
CA ASN A 539 23.43 -11.44 28.66
C ASN A 539 23.37 -10.07 29.33
N ASP A 540 24.39 -9.22 29.13
CA ASP A 540 24.42 -7.87 29.69
C ASP A 540 23.27 -6.99 29.17
N ALA A 541 22.74 -7.27 27.98
CA ALA A 541 21.59 -6.58 27.40
C ALA A 541 20.27 -6.88 28.13
N ASN A 542 20.22 -7.88 29.02
CA ASN A 542 19.03 -8.15 29.82
C ASN A 542 18.73 -7.04 30.85
N THR A 543 19.78 -6.37 31.32
CA THR A 543 19.71 -5.43 32.45
C THR A 543 20.46 -4.12 32.20
N ASN A 544 21.02 -3.94 31.00
CA ASN A 544 21.71 -2.73 30.59
C ASN A 544 21.32 -2.33 29.17
N VAL A 545 21.58 -1.07 28.82
CA VAL A 545 21.58 -0.62 27.42
C VAL A 545 22.78 -1.23 26.71
N PHE A 546 22.53 -1.89 25.59
CA PHE A 546 23.55 -2.53 24.77
C PHE A 546 23.63 -1.88 23.40
N TYR A 547 24.85 -1.60 22.96
CA TYR A 547 25.17 -0.94 21.70
C TYR A 547 25.84 -1.96 20.80
N SER A 548 25.24 -2.26 19.64
CA SER A 548 25.72 -3.32 18.74
C SER A 548 25.76 -2.84 17.30
N PRO A 549 26.75 -3.24 16.49
CA PRO A 549 26.57 -3.21 15.04
C PRO A 549 25.47 -4.19 14.64
N MET A 550 24.79 -3.87 13.55
CA MET A 550 23.70 -4.65 12.96
C MET A 550 23.82 -4.64 11.43
N PRO A 551 24.88 -5.24 10.86
CA PRO A 551 25.01 -5.35 9.41
C PRO A 551 23.82 -6.08 8.77
N PHE A 552 23.55 -5.76 7.51
CA PHE A 552 22.58 -6.48 6.66
C PHE A 552 23.33 -7.38 5.69
N GLY A 553 23.00 -8.67 5.66
CA GLY A 553 23.65 -9.65 4.79
C GLY A 553 25.10 -10.01 5.15
N GLU A 554 25.69 -9.34 6.14
CA GLU A 554 27.04 -9.63 6.62
C GLU A 554 27.00 -10.06 8.09
N LEU A 555 28.03 -10.80 8.51
CA LEU A 555 28.15 -11.25 9.89
C LEU A 555 28.83 -10.17 10.74
N PRO A 556 28.32 -9.86 11.94
CA PRO A 556 29.07 -9.06 12.90
C PRO A 556 30.32 -9.82 13.38
N ALA A 557 31.35 -9.08 13.82
CA ALA A 557 32.48 -9.68 14.53
C ALA A 557 31.99 -10.37 15.82
N THR A 558 32.59 -11.50 16.21
CA THR A 558 32.09 -12.36 17.31
C THR A 558 32.12 -11.70 18.71
N ASP A 559 32.95 -10.69 18.87
CA ASP A 559 33.10 -9.84 20.05
C ASP A 559 32.38 -8.49 19.90
N ALA A 560 31.63 -8.27 18.82
CA ALA A 560 31.00 -7.00 18.55
C ALA A 560 29.93 -6.62 19.59
N GLY A 561 29.87 -5.31 19.85
CA GLY A 561 28.92 -4.69 20.75
C GLY A 561 29.41 -4.59 22.20
N GLY A 562 28.74 -3.76 22.99
CA GLY A 562 29.06 -3.57 24.39
C GLY A 562 28.19 -2.54 25.08
N LEU A 563 28.56 -2.17 26.30
CA LEU A 563 27.80 -1.24 27.16
C LEU A 563 28.09 0.25 26.90
N ASN A 564 28.93 0.56 25.90
CA ASN A 564 29.31 1.92 25.54
C ASN A 564 28.93 2.25 24.10
N ALA A 565 28.53 3.50 23.85
CA ALA A 565 28.16 3.99 22.53
C ALA A 565 29.27 3.90 21.47
N SER A 566 30.54 3.85 21.90
CA SER A 566 31.69 3.62 21.00
C SER A 566 31.63 2.29 20.25
N ASN A 567 30.75 1.36 20.66
CA ASN A 567 30.54 0.08 19.96
C ASN A 567 29.56 0.17 18.78
N LEU A 568 28.98 1.35 18.50
CA LEU A 568 28.17 1.60 17.30
C LEU A 568 29.06 1.79 16.06
N THR A 569 29.77 0.73 15.68
CA THR A 569 30.80 0.76 14.63
C THR A 569 30.32 0.30 13.25
N GLY A 570 29.08 -0.19 13.15
CA GLY A 570 28.51 -0.77 11.94
C GLY A 570 28.02 0.26 10.93
N THR A 571 27.82 -0.22 9.70
CA THR A 571 27.09 0.49 8.64
C THR A 571 25.64 0.74 9.03
N MET A 572 25.07 -0.17 9.80
CA MET A 572 23.86 0.00 10.60
C MET A 572 24.13 -0.49 12.01
N ASN A 573 23.45 0.08 13.00
CA ASN A 573 23.61 -0.25 14.41
C ASN A 573 22.27 -0.42 15.12
N PHE A 574 22.32 -1.05 16.29
CA PHE A 574 21.18 -1.36 17.12
C PHE A 574 21.48 -1.09 18.60
N ILE A 575 20.64 -0.25 19.22
CA ILE A 575 20.71 0.11 20.63
C ILE A 575 19.52 -0.53 21.33
N TYR A 576 19.75 -1.44 22.27
CA TYR A 576 18.65 -2.22 22.82
C TYR A 576 18.89 -2.71 24.24
N SER A 577 17.80 -3.10 24.87
CA SER A 577 17.78 -4.02 26.01
C SER A 577 16.73 -5.09 25.72
N GLU A 578 16.95 -6.34 26.09
CA GLU A 578 15.95 -7.41 25.87
C GLU A 578 16.07 -8.45 26.96
N VAL A 579 14.95 -8.76 27.63
CA VAL A 579 14.90 -9.80 28.67
C VAL A 579 13.59 -10.57 28.59
N ALA A 580 13.67 -11.84 28.17
CA ALA A 580 12.47 -12.68 28.03
C ALA A 580 11.78 -12.96 29.38
N ALA A 581 12.51 -12.92 30.50
CA ALA A 581 11.98 -13.13 31.85
C ALA A 581 12.46 -12.01 32.80
N PRO A 582 11.79 -10.85 32.82
CA PRO A 582 12.20 -9.67 33.59
C PRO A 582 12.02 -9.83 35.11
N VAL A 583 11.08 -10.67 35.54
CA VAL A 583 10.73 -10.87 36.95
C VAL A 583 11.36 -12.14 37.50
N GLN A 584 11.93 -12.06 38.70
CA GLN A 584 12.46 -13.17 39.47
C GLN A 584 11.62 -13.44 40.72
N SER A 585 11.72 -14.65 41.29
CA SER A 585 10.89 -15.11 42.41
C SER A 585 11.66 -15.43 43.70
N ILE A 586 12.90 -14.94 43.83
CA ILE A 586 13.73 -15.15 45.03
C ILE A 586 13.23 -14.23 46.16
N GLY A 587 12.66 -14.81 47.22
CA GLY A 587 12.13 -14.05 48.36
C GLY A 587 10.83 -13.27 48.11
N GLY A 588 10.21 -13.45 46.94
CA GLY A 588 9.06 -12.67 46.47
C GLY A 588 9.19 -12.35 44.98
N PHE A 589 8.21 -11.68 44.39
CA PHE A 589 8.35 -11.19 43.01
C PHE A 589 9.08 -9.85 42.99
N SER A 590 10.18 -9.79 42.25
CA SER A 590 10.94 -8.56 42.02
C SER A 590 11.43 -8.53 40.57
N TYR A 591 11.65 -7.34 40.03
CA TYR A 591 12.34 -7.21 38.75
C TYR A 591 13.83 -7.51 38.95
N LYS A 592 14.47 -8.06 37.93
CA LYS A 592 15.93 -8.10 37.87
C LYS A 592 16.49 -6.67 37.89
N ASP A 593 17.59 -6.48 38.60
CA ASP A 593 18.24 -5.17 38.73
C ASP A 593 18.55 -4.60 37.35
N GLY A 594 18.23 -3.31 37.12
CA GLY A 594 18.44 -2.62 35.84
C GLY A 594 17.30 -2.71 34.82
N VAL A 595 16.38 -3.69 34.93
CA VAL A 595 15.27 -3.83 33.95
C VAL A 595 14.39 -2.58 33.88
N LYS A 596 14.02 -2.02 35.03
CA LYS A 596 13.21 -0.79 35.09
C LYS A 596 13.96 0.43 34.55
N ASP A 597 15.28 0.48 34.73
CA ASP A 597 16.09 1.61 34.25
C ASP A 597 16.20 1.58 32.72
N CYS A 598 16.39 0.38 32.14
CA CYS A 598 16.44 0.18 30.69
C CYS A 598 15.21 0.70 29.93
N VAL A 599 14.03 0.68 30.56
CA VAL A 599 12.78 1.24 29.99
C VAL A 599 12.96 2.68 29.51
N THR A 600 13.76 3.48 30.21
CA THR A 600 13.99 4.90 29.86
C THR A 600 15.39 5.13 29.28
N ASN A 601 16.39 4.40 29.77
CA ASN A 601 17.77 4.56 29.35
C ASN A 601 18.01 4.19 27.88
N VAL A 602 17.30 3.20 27.32
CA VAL A 602 17.43 2.87 25.88
C VAL A 602 16.96 4.05 25.02
N LEU A 603 15.85 4.67 25.40
CA LEU A 603 15.31 5.81 24.67
C LEU A 603 16.25 7.03 24.72
N ALA A 604 16.78 7.34 25.91
CA ALA A 604 17.80 8.38 26.07
C ALA A 604 19.06 8.08 25.27
N ALA A 605 19.54 6.83 25.30
CA ALA A 605 20.69 6.39 24.53
C ALA A 605 20.45 6.53 23.03
N TYR A 606 19.25 6.22 22.54
CA TYR A 606 18.93 6.38 21.13
C TYR A 606 18.94 7.85 20.72
N ALA A 607 18.28 8.71 21.49
CA ALA A 607 18.26 10.15 21.23
C ALA A 607 19.67 10.80 21.26
N ASN A 608 20.57 10.30 22.12
CA ASN A 608 21.97 10.77 22.19
C ASN A 608 22.83 10.31 21.03
N ASN A 609 22.45 9.23 20.34
CA ASN A 609 23.21 8.65 19.24
C ASN A 609 22.48 8.76 17.89
N TYR A 610 21.36 9.50 17.84
CA TYR A 610 20.62 9.72 16.61
C TYR A 610 21.31 10.80 15.75
N SER A 611 21.47 10.50 14.46
CA SER A 611 21.92 11.46 13.45
C SER A 611 20.96 11.45 12.27
N SER A 612 20.32 12.60 12.03
CA SER A 612 19.38 12.84 10.93
C SER A 612 20.04 12.89 9.55
N SER A 613 21.35 12.67 9.46
CA SER A 613 22.10 12.65 8.18
C SER A 613 22.66 11.28 7.83
N GLU A 614 22.75 10.38 8.81
CA GLU A 614 23.37 9.07 8.63
C GLU A 614 22.33 7.94 8.55
N HIS A 615 21.18 8.09 9.20
CA HIS A 615 20.05 7.15 9.19
C HIS A 615 20.41 5.69 9.55
N ARG A 616 21.54 5.47 10.24
CA ARG A 616 22.12 4.13 10.45
C ARG A 616 21.80 3.48 11.79
N ASN A 617 21.29 4.23 12.77
CA ASN A 617 21.04 3.72 14.11
C ASN A 617 19.55 3.37 14.27
N PHE A 618 19.29 2.20 14.83
CA PHE A 618 17.97 1.73 15.24
C PHE A 618 17.98 1.44 16.74
N SER A 619 16.81 1.39 17.37
CA SER A 619 16.73 1.01 18.77
C SER A 619 15.51 0.14 19.09
N MET A 620 15.59 -0.57 20.21
CA MET A 620 14.48 -1.35 20.75
C MET A 620 14.42 -1.22 22.27
N THR A 621 13.37 -0.57 22.74
CA THR A 621 12.99 -0.53 24.16
C THR A 621 12.07 -1.72 24.45
N TYR A 622 12.42 -2.53 25.46
CA TYR A 622 11.67 -3.74 25.79
C TYR A 622 10.82 -3.54 27.03
N LEU A 623 9.51 -3.40 26.85
CA LEU A 623 8.49 -3.20 27.89
C LEU A 623 7.68 -4.47 28.15
N GLY A 624 8.24 -5.63 27.78
CA GLY A 624 7.54 -6.91 27.80
C GLY A 624 8.30 -8.00 28.54
N GLY A 625 7.90 -9.25 28.26
CA GLY A 625 8.52 -10.45 28.80
C GLY A 625 7.57 -11.28 29.65
N GLN A 626 7.96 -12.52 29.92
CA GLN A 626 7.19 -13.48 30.69
C GLN A 626 7.11 -13.09 32.16
N GLY A 627 5.99 -13.42 32.76
CA GLY A 627 5.79 -13.41 34.20
C GLY A 627 6.59 -14.48 34.93
N ALA A 628 6.38 -14.55 36.24
CA ALA A 628 7.07 -15.48 37.12
C ALA A 628 6.08 -16.29 37.95
N LYS A 629 6.50 -17.45 38.42
CA LYS A 629 5.81 -18.22 39.46
C LYS A 629 6.67 -18.24 40.72
N ASN A 630 6.02 -18.26 41.89
CA ASN A 630 6.75 -18.45 43.15
C ASN A 630 7.31 -19.87 43.25
N PHE A 631 8.22 -20.09 44.21
CA PHE A 631 8.93 -21.36 44.37
C PHE A 631 7.99 -22.58 44.51
N ILE A 632 6.88 -22.43 45.24
CA ILE A 632 5.89 -23.48 45.48
C ILE A 632 4.76 -23.53 44.42
N GLY A 633 4.79 -22.67 43.40
CA GLY A 633 3.86 -22.68 42.27
C GLY A 633 2.41 -22.26 42.57
N THR A 634 2.15 -21.56 43.68
CA THR A 634 0.81 -21.13 44.12
C THR A 634 0.48 -19.66 43.83
N LYS A 635 1.50 -18.85 43.53
CA LYS A 635 1.35 -17.43 43.17
C LYS A 635 2.07 -17.15 41.87
N TYR A 636 1.55 -16.19 41.12
CA TYR A 636 2.07 -15.78 39.82
C TYR A 636 2.18 -14.26 39.74
N TYR A 637 3.20 -13.81 39.02
CA TYR A 637 3.29 -12.46 38.48
C TYR A 637 2.93 -12.54 37.00
N LEU A 638 1.90 -11.83 36.56
CA LEU A 638 1.36 -11.98 35.21
C LEU A 638 1.99 -10.97 34.22
N PRO A 639 2.06 -11.32 32.93
CA PRO A 639 2.48 -10.41 31.86
C PRO A 639 1.70 -9.09 31.80
N SER A 640 0.43 -9.06 32.20
CA SER A 640 -0.37 -7.82 32.30
C SER A 640 0.14 -6.88 33.40
N GLN A 641 0.62 -7.42 34.53
CA GLN A 641 1.23 -6.62 35.59
C GLN A 641 2.58 -6.04 35.13
N ILE A 642 3.35 -6.82 34.36
CA ILE A 642 4.58 -6.32 33.72
C ILE A 642 4.24 -5.18 32.75
N ALA A 643 3.24 -5.38 31.89
CA ALA A 643 2.78 -4.35 30.96
C ALA A 643 2.40 -3.08 31.70
N GLN A 644 1.51 -3.17 32.71
CA GLN A 644 1.07 -2.02 33.49
C GLN A 644 2.25 -1.26 34.11
N ASP A 645 3.19 -1.95 34.76
CA ASP A 645 4.33 -1.31 35.42
C ASP A 645 5.28 -0.62 34.43
N LEU A 646 5.78 -1.38 33.45
CA LEU A 646 6.82 -0.90 32.55
C LEU A 646 6.28 0.16 31.58
N ASN A 647 5.06 -0.02 31.08
CA ASN A 647 4.38 0.99 30.26
C ASN A 647 4.16 2.29 31.03
N THR A 648 3.79 2.21 32.32
CA THR A 648 3.59 3.41 33.15
C THR A 648 4.89 4.18 33.33
N ILE A 649 6.01 3.50 33.62
CA ILE A 649 7.33 4.12 33.71
C ILE A 649 7.68 4.82 32.39
N TRP A 650 7.52 4.11 31.28
CA TRP A 650 7.83 4.63 29.95
C TRP A 650 6.97 5.84 29.57
N LEU A 651 5.64 5.75 29.73
CA LEU A 651 4.70 6.84 29.41
C LEU A 651 4.94 8.08 30.26
N ASN A 652 5.26 7.91 31.55
CA ASN A 652 5.59 9.04 32.43
C ASN A 652 6.90 9.72 31.99
N TYR A 653 7.91 8.93 31.60
CA TYR A 653 9.16 9.46 31.09
C TYR A 653 8.97 10.24 29.78
N ILE A 654 8.21 9.68 28.82
CA ILE A 654 7.83 10.38 27.59
C ILE A 654 7.12 11.69 27.92
N ARG A 655 6.06 11.65 28.74
CA ARG A 655 5.28 12.84 29.10
C ARG A 655 6.13 13.92 29.76
N ALA A 656 7.15 13.55 30.54
CA ALA A 656 8.03 14.52 31.20
C ALA A 656 9.05 15.16 30.24
N ASN A 657 9.37 14.51 29.11
CA ASN A 657 10.48 14.89 28.23
C ASN A 657 10.02 15.21 26.79
N THR A 658 8.73 15.49 26.58
CA THR A 658 8.17 15.88 25.28
C THR A 658 7.20 17.05 25.36
N GLN A 659 7.23 17.82 26.45
CA GLN A 659 6.33 18.95 26.66
C GLN A 659 6.72 20.13 25.76
N ASN A 660 8.01 20.42 25.65
CA ASN A 660 8.51 21.57 24.91
C ASN A 660 8.88 21.17 23.47
N THR A 661 8.82 22.14 22.56
CA THR A 661 9.19 21.95 21.15
C THR A 661 10.69 21.70 20.95
N THR A 662 11.51 21.98 21.96
CA THR A 662 12.97 21.80 21.94
C THR A 662 13.43 20.55 22.69
N ASP A 663 12.53 19.79 23.29
CA ASP A 663 12.93 18.59 24.03
C ASP A 663 13.50 17.54 23.07
N ASP A 664 14.66 16.97 23.42
CA ASP A 664 15.39 16.03 22.57
C ASP A 664 14.54 14.82 22.15
N LEU A 665 13.76 14.26 23.07
CA LEU A 665 12.92 13.10 22.76
C LEU A 665 11.75 13.45 21.85
N ARG A 666 11.28 14.71 21.85
CA ARG A 666 10.19 15.14 20.97
C ARG A 666 10.65 15.35 19.53
N THR A 667 11.93 15.64 19.33
CA THR A 667 12.50 15.95 18.02
C THR A 667 13.18 14.76 17.33
N LYS A 668 13.18 13.58 17.97
CA LYS A 668 13.93 12.40 17.55
C LYS A 668 13.07 11.14 17.60
N PRO A 669 13.39 10.08 16.82
CA PRO A 669 12.63 8.84 16.85
C PRO A 669 12.77 8.11 18.20
N TRP A 670 11.73 7.37 18.59
CA TRP A 670 11.71 6.53 19.79
C TRP A 670 12.11 5.07 19.52
N GLY A 671 12.28 4.71 18.25
CA GLY A 671 12.64 3.37 17.83
C GLY A 671 11.50 2.37 18.03
N TRP A 672 11.85 1.10 18.27
CA TRP A 672 10.86 0.04 18.42
C TRP A 672 10.50 -0.15 19.90
N VAL A 673 9.22 -0.27 20.21
CA VAL A 673 8.74 -0.42 21.59
C VAL A 673 8.02 -1.77 21.74
N MET A 674 8.67 -2.75 22.37
CA MET A 674 8.14 -4.11 22.51
C MET A 674 7.20 -4.23 23.71
N LEU A 675 5.95 -4.61 23.47
CA LEU A 675 4.87 -4.56 24.45
C LEU A 675 4.29 -5.95 24.72
N ASN A 676 3.82 -6.18 25.95
CA ASN A 676 2.94 -7.29 26.31
C ASN A 676 1.46 -6.89 26.16
N CYS A 677 0.57 -7.87 26.07
CA CYS A 677 -0.89 -7.73 26.21
C CYS A 677 -1.52 -6.74 25.21
N VAL A 678 -1.08 -6.83 23.95
CA VAL A 678 -1.64 -6.02 22.85
C VAL A 678 -3.15 -6.20 22.77
N GLY A 679 -3.88 -5.09 22.77
CA GLY A 679 -5.34 -5.04 22.66
C GLY A 679 -6.12 -5.47 23.92
N THR A 680 -5.45 -5.87 25.00
CA THR A 680 -6.11 -6.30 26.25
C THR A 680 -5.69 -5.49 27.48
N GLU A 681 -4.47 -4.95 27.51
CA GLU A 681 -4.02 -4.07 28.59
C GLU A 681 -4.13 -2.59 28.15
N PRO A 682 -4.89 -1.72 28.87
CA PRO A 682 -5.07 -0.32 28.48
C PRO A 682 -3.75 0.47 28.34
N THR A 683 -2.79 0.24 29.24
CA THR A 683 -1.49 0.92 29.19
C THR A 683 -0.69 0.55 27.93
N THR A 684 -0.88 -0.66 27.41
CA THR A 684 -0.29 -1.09 26.13
C THR A 684 -0.89 -0.32 24.97
N SER A 685 -2.22 -0.18 24.91
CA SER A 685 -2.89 0.65 23.90
C SER A 685 -2.40 2.10 23.93
N TRP A 686 -2.21 2.68 25.12
CA TRP A 686 -1.67 4.03 25.26
C TRP A 686 -0.23 4.16 24.74
N CYS A 687 0.63 3.16 24.98
CA CYS A 687 1.97 3.15 24.40
C CYS A 687 1.95 3.07 22.87
N ILE A 688 1.12 2.19 22.31
CA ILE A 688 0.95 2.05 20.85
C ILE A 688 0.50 3.39 20.25
N GLU A 689 -0.53 4.00 20.81
CA GLU A 689 -1.04 5.29 20.35
C GLU A 689 0.01 6.39 20.48
N ALA A 690 0.75 6.46 21.59
CA ALA A 690 1.82 7.45 21.78
C ALA A 690 2.92 7.31 20.72
N VAL A 691 3.40 6.08 20.47
CA VAL A 691 4.44 5.81 19.46
C VAL A 691 3.97 6.22 18.07
N ILE A 692 2.74 5.88 17.69
CA ILE A 692 2.21 6.21 16.37
C ILE A 692 2.02 7.73 16.22
N ARG A 693 1.42 8.39 17.23
CA ARG A 693 1.21 9.85 17.21
C ARG A 693 2.52 10.62 17.14
N HIS A 694 3.59 10.11 17.74
CA HIS A 694 4.91 10.73 17.68
C HIS A 694 5.41 10.87 16.24
N ASN A 695 5.18 9.87 15.38
CA ASN A 695 5.53 9.97 13.95
C ASN A 695 4.73 11.05 13.19
N ALA A 696 3.64 11.54 13.77
CA ALA A 696 2.82 12.61 13.23
C ALA A 696 2.99 13.95 13.97
N ASP A 697 3.87 14.02 14.98
CA ASP A 697 4.11 15.25 15.73
C ASP A 697 4.74 16.29 14.79
N PRO A 698 4.14 17.49 14.64
CA PRO A 698 4.70 18.53 13.78
C PRO A 698 6.10 19.01 14.17
N VAL A 699 6.51 18.82 15.43
CA VAL A 699 7.85 19.14 15.92
C VAL A 699 8.87 18.12 15.44
N PHE A 700 8.48 16.85 15.31
CA PHE A 700 9.37 15.80 14.83
C PHE A 700 9.41 15.80 13.29
N LYS A 701 10.43 16.46 12.73
CA LYS A 701 10.64 16.49 11.29
C LYS A 701 11.36 15.23 10.82
N LEU A 702 10.57 14.19 10.52
CA LEU A 702 11.04 12.95 9.90
C LEU A 702 11.87 13.24 8.65
N GLN A 703 13.05 12.64 8.55
CA GLN A 703 13.92 12.82 7.38
C GLN A 703 13.46 11.97 6.20
N ARG A 704 13.68 12.50 4.99
CA ARG A 704 13.20 11.91 3.75
C ARG A 704 14.30 11.88 2.69
N ARG A 705 14.27 10.86 1.86
CA ARG A 705 15.05 10.85 0.62
C ARG A 705 14.55 11.95 -0.29
N SER A 706 15.45 12.82 -0.77
CA SER A 706 15.09 13.84 -1.75
C SER A 706 14.50 13.19 -3.00
N GLU A 707 13.37 13.70 -3.47
CA GLU A 707 12.87 13.32 -4.80
C GLU A 707 13.91 13.79 -5.82
N LYS A 708 14.49 12.86 -6.61
CA LYS A 708 15.21 13.28 -7.82
C LYS A 708 14.21 14.06 -8.66
N ALA A 709 14.54 15.30 -9.02
CA ALA A 709 13.74 16.10 -9.94
C ALA A 709 13.49 15.27 -11.20
N ARG A 710 12.30 14.66 -11.31
CA ARG A 710 11.81 14.21 -12.60
C ARG A 710 11.62 15.47 -13.42
N HIS A 711 12.08 15.44 -14.67
CA HIS A 711 11.85 16.52 -15.61
C HIS A 711 10.37 16.87 -15.59
N SER A 712 10.06 18.16 -15.49
CA SER A 712 8.71 18.70 -15.44
C SER A 712 7.90 18.15 -16.61
N GLY A 713 6.94 17.28 -16.30
CA GLY A 713 6.08 16.60 -17.29
C GLY A 713 5.37 15.35 -16.76
N ASP A 714 5.57 14.95 -15.51
CA ASP A 714 5.19 13.61 -15.04
C ASP A 714 4.00 13.63 -14.05
N THR A 715 2.78 13.79 -14.57
CA THR A 715 1.53 13.37 -13.91
C THR A 715 1.29 11.87 -14.14
N GLN A 716 2.30 11.04 -13.82
CA GLN A 716 2.19 9.59 -13.91
C GLN A 716 1.47 9.04 -12.68
N GLY A 717 0.18 8.74 -12.86
CA GLY A 717 -0.51 7.74 -12.05
C GLY A 717 0.32 6.46 -12.03
N THR A 718 0.53 5.91 -10.83
CA THR A 718 1.42 4.76 -10.61
C THR A 718 1.02 3.58 -11.50
N THR A 719 1.93 3.20 -12.39
CA THR A 719 1.89 1.97 -13.17
C THR A 719 1.87 0.74 -12.27
N ASN A 720 0.76 0.02 -12.28
CA ASN A 720 0.69 -1.41 -11.96
C ASN A 720 -0.41 -2.04 -12.84
N GLY A 721 -0.20 -1.98 -14.14
CA GLY A 721 -0.73 -2.95 -15.10
C GLY A 721 0.48 -3.60 -15.75
N GLY A 722 0.61 -4.92 -15.65
CA GLY A 722 1.71 -5.64 -16.27
C GLY A 722 1.85 -5.24 -17.73
N SER A 723 2.99 -4.63 -18.06
CA SER A 723 3.43 -4.44 -19.43
C SER A 723 3.63 -5.82 -20.04
N ILE A 724 2.64 -6.28 -20.80
CA ILE A 724 2.85 -7.23 -21.90
C ILE A 724 2.37 -6.50 -23.15
N PHE A 725 3.25 -5.68 -23.71
CA PHE A 725 3.32 -5.47 -25.15
C PHE A 725 4.61 -6.13 -25.63
#